data_AF-A0AAW0TN20-F1
#
_entry.id   AF-A0AAW0TN20-F1
#
_cell.length_a   1.000
_cell.length_b   1.000
_cell.length_c   1.000
_cell.angle_alpha   90.00
_cell.angle_beta   90.00
_cell.angle_gamma   90.00
#
_symmetry.space_group_name_H-M   'P 1'
#
loop_
_entity.id
_entity.type
_entity.pdbx_description
1 polymer ?
#
loop_
_entity_poly.entity_id
_entity_poly.type
_entity_poly.pdbx_seq_one_letter_code
_entity_poly.pdbx_strand_id
1 'polypeptide(L)'
;MAEAVQHKKTVPKSVKEIPGPPTFPVIGCIPSLFISGMSYPMKLIHKMFVDLAKKYGPIVRLENPQYSPMVMVTDPSHIEAMIRGTMDNPLRYGFFSLKKIRYEAIDNYFEGKAGLLIENGEEWWRVRSRVQTPMMRPKNVSSYLPEVDQVTLTFVERMASLQKQHGEMPKDFQTELYKWALECVGLVALNRRLGCLVSDLQEDSEPMKLINLVNDLFSCLHLNEFGLHLWRFFPTKTYRTLREKHNEFLRLADSNIRETEALLLAMGTEDQEITLLERLLMVPGLTRKDVVTFILDMLFAGIDTTSHTMAFTLYLLARNPEVQAKLQQEVDNVVGEHNGPLTVHHLAQFSYMKAVIKEAFRVFPLVIGTTRSLDKDLILGDYLIPKGWAVFGINMLTGWDEAYFPRAKEFVPERWRLAEQEMHVFLARVMQRFTVDYKYEDIEGHTSMVFVPSQPLRFNLTERHGSKVPRDCECWLSGTIPVIGLPTGECKMLRLGLAVRGAIRHVAGGASVRQASTSGDNLQQTVLYNFHVNHGGKMVGFAGYAMPVQYGSVGIGVSHKTVRSSCGLFDVSHMLQWRLWGADRVKFIERLVVADVEGLPENTGTLSLLTNPEGGIVDDLIISRTSQSHLYVVSNAGCRDKDLTHLRNHLAQFKAEGGDVHMEIITDHGLIALQGPLAASILEPLVEGTVEDLYFMQTRPMIVAGTPCRVTRCGYTGEDGFEISVPSGKAEELCETLLGSGAEPAGLGARDSLRLEAGLCLYGNDIDDTTTPIEAGLAWTIGKRRRQVADFLGAEIILRQLKEKPARRRVGLTCSGPPPRTHCPVLGPDGSKVGEVTSGCPSPSLGVNVAMAYIPASLAKVGTELAVEVRKKTIPATVTKMPFVKCNYYVKK
;
A
#
# COMPACT_ATOMS: atom_id res chain seq x y z
N MET A 1 31.72 28.66 -3.76
CA MET A 1 31.80 29.10 -5.17
C MET A 1 30.77 28.30 -5.94
N ALA A 2 29.68 28.95 -6.30
CA ALA A 2 28.58 28.36 -7.05
C ALA A 2 28.74 28.77 -8.52
N GLU A 3 28.97 27.81 -9.41
CA GLU A 3 28.72 28.00 -10.83
C GLU A 3 27.38 27.35 -11.16
N ALA A 4 26.45 28.20 -11.59
CA ALA A 4 25.18 27.80 -12.15
C ALA A 4 25.41 27.10 -13.49
N VAL A 5 25.12 25.80 -13.57
CA VAL A 5 25.06 25.09 -14.85
C VAL A 5 23.76 25.47 -15.55
N GLN A 6 23.89 26.41 -16.48
CA GLN A 6 22.96 26.67 -17.57
C GLN A 6 22.55 25.34 -18.24
N HIS A 7 21.30 24.89 -18.07
CA HIS A 7 20.73 23.86 -18.94
C HIS A 7 20.50 24.46 -20.33
N LYS A 8 21.51 24.35 -21.20
CA LYS A 8 21.31 24.41 -22.64
C LYS A 8 20.29 23.33 -23.01
N LYS A 9 19.25 23.67 -23.78
CA LYS A 9 18.43 22.68 -24.50
C LYS A 9 19.31 21.99 -25.54
N THR A 10 20.07 20.99 -25.11
CA THR A 10 20.81 20.09 -25.98
C THR A 10 19.83 19.10 -26.59
N VAL A 11 19.87 18.97 -27.92
CA VAL A 11 19.16 17.90 -28.63
C VAL A 11 19.66 16.56 -28.08
N PRO A 12 18.76 15.63 -27.68
CA PRO A 12 19.20 14.35 -27.13
C PRO A 12 19.97 13.55 -28.19
N LYS A 13 21.05 12.91 -27.77
CA LYS A 13 21.92 12.07 -28.61
C LYS A 13 21.17 10.84 -29.09
N SER A 14 21.59 10.30 -30.23
CA SER A 14 21.02 9.09 -30.80
C SER A 14 21.32 7.86 -29.93
N VAL A 15 20.40 6.89 -29.89
CA VAL A 15 20.63 5.57 -29.26
C VAL A 15 21.90 4.88 -29.77
N LYS A 16 22.34 5.16 -31.01
CA LYS A 16 23.58 4.60 -31.58
C LYS A 16 24.85 5.14 -30.92
N GLU A 17 24.77 6.30 -30.28
CA GLU A 17 25.88 6.94 -29.55
C GLU A 17 26.01 6.41 -28.11
N ILE A 18 25.11 5.54 -27.67
CA ILE A 18 25.22 4.86 -26.38
C ILE A 18 26.42 3.90 -26.43
N PRO A 19 27.34 3.97 -25.44
CA PRO A 19 28.46 3.04 -25.33
C PRO A 19 28.01 1.59 -25.31
N GLY A 20 28.76 0.70 -25.93
CA GLY A 20 28.47 -0.73 -25.89
C GLY A 20 29.46 -1.55 -26.72
N PRO A 21 29.40 -2.88 -26.63
CA PRO A 21 30.22 -3.74 -27.47
C PRO A 21 29.91 -3.48 -28.95
N PRO A 22 30.93 -3.54 -29.84
CA PRO A 22 30.68 -3.44 -31.27
C PRO A 22 29.64 -4.46 -31.75
N THR A 23 28.81 -4.04 -32.70
CA THR A 23 27.70 -4.84 -33.21
C THR A 23 28.00 -5.25 -34.65
N PHE A 24 28.01 -6.55 -34.93
CA PHE A 24 28.22 -7.08 -36.28
C PHE A 24 26.88 -7.32 -36.99
N PRO A 25 26.82 -7.18 -38.32
CA PRO A 25 25.64 -7.57 -39.09
C PRO A 25 25.25 -9.02 -38.78
N VAL A 26 23.95 -9.28 -38.63
CA VAL A 26 23.34 -10.63 -38.46
C VAL A 26 23.59 -11.32 -37.11
N ILE A 27 24.72 -11.08 -36.43
CA ILE A 27 25.09 -11.77 -35.17
C ILE A 27 25.18 -10.83 -33.94
N GLY A 28 24.95 -9.53 -34.14
CA GLY A 28 24.86 -8.54 -33.07
C GLY A 28 26.18 -8.38 -32.30
N CYS A 29 26.09 -8.15 -30.99
CA CYS A 29 27.24 -7.95 -30.11
C CYS A 29 27.90 -9.25 -29.62
N ILE A 30 27.36 -10.43 -29.96
CA ILE A 30 27.84 -11.73 -29.45
C ILE A 30 29.34 -11.94 -29.71
N PRO A 31 29.88 -11.76 -30.93
CA PRO A 31 31.30 -11.97 -31.19
C PRO A 31 32.20 -11.02 -30.39
N SER A 32 31.76 -9.78 -30.19
CA SER A 32 32.51 -8.79 -29.40
C SER A 32 32.60 -9.15 -27.93
N LEU A 33 31.55 -9.79 -27.37
CA LEU A 33 31.57 -10.30 -26.01
C LEU A 33 32.58 -11.45 -25.87
N PHE A 34 32.62 -12.37 -26.84
CA PHE A 34 33.63 -13.44 -26.90
C PHE A 34 35.05 -12.90 -27.01
N ILE A 35 35.32 -11.99 -27.95
CA ILE A 35 36.65 -11.42 -28.18
C ILE A 35 37.14 -10.63 -26.95
N SER A 36 36.24 -9.94 -26.25
CA SER A 36 36.60 -9.14 -25.07
C SER A 36 36.75 -9.96 -23.79
N GLY A 37 36.66 -11.29 -23.86
CA GLY A 37 36.70 -12.15 -22.67
C GLY A 37 35.46 -12.06 -21.78
N MET A 38 34.41 -11.36 -22.22
CA MET A 38 33.13 -11.21 -21.50
C MET A 38 32.12 -12.29 -21.89
N SER A 39 32.60 -13.43 -22.38
CA SER A 39 31.77 -14.60 -22.65
C SER A 39 31.72 -15.48 -21.42
N TYR A 40 30.61 -15.40 -20.70
CA TYR A 40 30.36 -16.21 -19.51
C TYR A 40 29.47 -17.41 -19.83
N PRO A 41 29.63 -18.55 -19.13
CA PRO A 41 28.59 -19.57 -19.10
C PRO A 41 27.25 -18.93 -18.72
N MET A 42 26.14 -19.44 -19.24
CA MET A 42 24.81 -18.87 -19.00
C MET A 42 24.49 -18.68 -17.51
N LYS A 43 24.96 -19.62 -16.68
CA LYS A 43 24.86 -19.57 -15.22
C LYS A 43 25.52 -18.34 -14.58
N LEU A 44 26.47 -17.71 -15.25
CA LEU A 44 27.24 -16.58 -14.76
C LEU A 44 26.96 -15.30 -15.57
N ILE A 45 25.81 -15.22 -16.24
CA ILE A 45 25.45 -14.05 -17.08
C ILE A 45 25.42 -12.73 -16.29
N HIS A 46 25.16 -12.75 -14.98
CA HIS A 46 25.26 -11.57 -14.15
C HIS A 46 26.69 -10.98 -14.11
N LYS A 47 27.75 -11.82 -14.18
CA LYS A 47 29.15 -11.35 -14.25
C LYS A 47 29.43 -10.61 -15.57
N MET A 48 28.80 -11.03 -16.67
CA MET A 48 28.84 -10.29 -17.94
C MET A 48 28.29 -8.88 -17.78
N PHE A 49 27.14 -8.71 -17.10
CA PHE A 49 26.56 -7.39 -16.87
C PHE A 49 27.44 -6.51 -15.96
N VAL A 50 28.08 -7.09 -14.94
CA VAL A 50 29.09 -6.37 -14.12
C VAL A 50 30.20 -5.80 -15.01
N ASP A 51 30.78 -6.62 -15.87
CA ASP A 51 31.91 -6.20 -16.72
C ASP A 51 31.48 -5.17 -17.77
N LEU A 52 30.26 -5.31 -18.31
CA LEU A 52 29.68 -4.32 -19.22
C LEU A 52 29.50 -2.96 -18.54
N ALA A 53 28.94 -2.93 -17.33
CA ALA A 53 28.77 -1.68 -16.58
C ALA A 53 30.12 -1.04 -16.23
N LYS A 54 31.12 -1.85 -15.81
CA LYS A 54 32.47 -1.35 -15.52
C LYS A 54 33.17 -0.77 -16.75
N LYS A 55 33.01 -1.40 -17.91
CA LYS A 55 33.70 -1.01 -19.14
C LYS A 55 33.03 0.17 -19.87
N TYR A 56 31.70 0.18 -19.92
CA TYR A 56 30.93 1.11 -20.75
C TYR A 56 30.14 2.15 -19.94
N GLY A 57 30.07 2.01 -18.62
CA GLY A 57 29.36 2.92 -17.73
C GLY A 57 27.90 2.50 -17.45
N PRO A 58 27.08 3.41 -16.89
CA PRO A 58 25.77 3.09 -16.33
C PRO A 58 24.64 2.91 -17.38
N ILE A 59 24.94 3.14 -18.66
CA ILE A 59 24.04 2.94 -19.79
C ILE A 59 24.80 2.22 -20.91
N VAL A 60 24.30 1.06 -21.32
CA VAL A 60 24.99 0.19 -22.28
C VAL A 60 24.05 -0.28 -23.37
N ARG A 61 24.44 -0.09 -24.63
CA ARG A 61 23.72 -0.59 -25.80
C ARG A 61 24.05 -2.06 -26.04
N LEU A 62 23.03 -2.89 -26.14
CA LEU A 62 23.14 -4.32 -26.44
C LEU A 62 22.20 -4.68 -27.59
N GLU A 63 22.78 -5.10 -28.71
CA GLU A 63 22.00 -5.56 -29.87
C GLU A 63 22.26 -7.04 -30.10
N ASN A 64 21.18 -7.81 -30.04
CA ASN A 64 21.20 -9.22 -30.38
C ASN A 64 20.06 -9.47 -31.39
N PRO A 65 20.36 -10.02 -32.57
CA PRO A 65 19.38 -10.27 -33.64
C PRO A 65 18.20 -11.16 -33.23
N GLN A 66 18.32 -11.93 -32.16
CA GLN A 66 17.26 -12.83 -31.67
C GLN A 66 16.21 -12.11 -30.83
N TYR A 67 16.54 -10.91 -30.34
CA TYR A 67 15.74 -10.12 -29.41
C TYR A 67 15.51 -8.70 -29.98
N SER A 68 14.60 -7.95 -29.37
CA SER A 68 14.50 -6.52 -29.64
C SER A 68 15.81 -5.84 -29.20
N PRO A 69 16.30 -4.82 -29.94
CA PRO A 69 17.43 -4.01 -29.49
C PRO A 69 17.20 -3.50 -28.08
N MET A 70 18.24 -3.56 -27.24
CA MET A 70 18.12 -3.33 -25.81
C MET A 70 19.12 -2.29 -25.31
N VAL A 71 18.71 -1.50 -24.32
CA VAL A 71 19.59 -0.67 -23.50
C VAL A 71 19.58 -1.22 -22.08
N MET A 72 20.74 -1.58 -21.57
CA MET A 72 20.97 -1.92 -20.17
C MET A 72 21.22 -0.63 -19.39
N VAL A 73 20.59 -0.48 -18.22
CA VAL A 73 20.79 0.66 -17.31
C VAL A 73 20.99 0.19 -15.88
N THR A 74 21.90 0.84 -15.15
CA THR A 74 22.18 0.57 -13.73
C THR A 74 21.93 1.77 -12.82
N ASP A 75 21.78 2.97 -13.40
CA ASP A 75 21.47 4.20 -12.66
C ASP A 75 19.99 4.20 -12.20
N PRO A 76 19.70 4.44 -10.91
CA PRO A 76 18.33 4.51 -10.40
C PRO A 76 17.44 5.51 -11.14
N SER A 77 17.97 6.65 -11.56
CA SER A 77 17.21 7.68 -12.27
C SER A 77 16.75 7.21 -13.66
N HIS A 78 17.59 6.45 -14.36
CA HIS A 78 17.23 5.84 -15.64
C HIS A 78 16.20 4.72 -15.45
N ILE A 79 16.33 3.93 -14.38
CA ILE A 79 15.35 2.88 -14.04
C ILE A 79 14.00 3.52 -13.68
N GLU A 80 14.00 4.60 -12.90
CA GLU A 80 12.79 5.37 -12.60
C GLU A 80 12.15 5.94 -13.87
N ALA A 81 12.94 6.55 -14.76
CA ALA A 81 12.47 7.09 -16.02
C ALA A 81 11.85 5.99 -16.91
N MET A 82 12.46 4.81 -16.98
CA MET A 82 11.89 3.64 -17.65
C MET A 82 10.54 3.23 -17.05
N ILE A 83 10.45 3.12 -15.72
CA ILE A 83 9.21 2.71 -15.05
C ILE A 83 8.10 3.74 -15.25
N ARG A 84 8.39 5.03 -15.03
CA ARG A 84 7.43 6.13 -15.25
C ARG A 84 7.00 6.23 -16.71
N GLY A 85 7.95 6.13 -17.63
CA GLY A 85 7.73 6.23 -19.06
C GLY A 85 6.83 5.11 -19.61
N THR A 86 6.78 3.95 -18.94
CA THR A 86 6.02 2.76 -19.38
C THR A 86 4.84 2.41 -18.47
N MET A 87 4.47 3.30 -17.54
CA MET A 87 3.44 3.03 -16.53
C MET A 87 2.05 2.80 -17.15
N ASP A 88 1.71 3.56 -18.20
CA ASP A 88 0.41 3.48 -18.87
C ASP A 88 0.22 2.16 -19.64
N ASN A 89 1.32 1.56 -20.10
CA ASN A 89 1.32 0.34 -20.90
C ASN A 89 2.62 -0.47 -20.65
N PRO A 90 2.67 -1.24 -19.55
CA PRO A 90 3.90 -1.92 -19.13
C PRO A 90 4.13 -3.19 -19.96
N LEU A 91 4.67 -3.02 -21.16
CA LEU A 91 5.06 -4.14 -22.01
C LEU A 91 6.33 -4.81 -21.44
N ARG A 92 6.21 -6.10 -21.11
CA ARG A 92 7.29 -6.90 -20.53
C ARG A 92 7.87 -7.87 -21.55
N TYR A 93 9.16 -8.09 -21.42
CA TYR A 93 9.84 -9.21 -22.06
C TYR A 93 9.38 -10.52 -21.41
N GLY A 94 8.50 -11.28 -22.09
CA GLY A 94 7.95 -12.54 -21.60
C GLY A 94 8.77 -13.77 -22.02
N PHE A 95 8.30 -14.97 -21.66
CA PHE A 95 8.92 -16.24 -22.05
C PHE A 95 8.40 -16.70 -23.41
N PHE A 96 9.19 -16.56 -24.48
CA PHE A 96 8.74 -16.85 -25.84
C PHE A 96 8.50 -18.34 -26.07
N SER A 97 9.37 -19.20 -25.54
CA SER A 97 9.25 -20.65 -25.69
C SER A 97 8.03 -21.18 -24.95
N LEU A 98 7.76 -20.67 -23.74
CA LEU A 98 6.55 -21.02 -22.98
C LEU A 98 5.28 -20.44 -23.61
N LYS A 99 5.35 -19.21 -24.17
CA LYS A 99 4.24 -18.63 -24.94
C LYS A 99 3.85 -19.55 -26.09
N LYS A 100 4.85 -20.00 -26.87
CA LYS A 100 4.65 -20.93 -27.98
C LYS A 100 4.02 -22.25 -27.52
N ILE A 101 4.55 -22.85 -26.44
CA ILE A 101 4.01 -24.10 -25.88
C ILE A 101 2.54 -23.96 -25.46
N ARG A 102 2.16 -22.86 -24.79
CA ARG A 102 0.77 -22.65 -24.34
C ARG A 102 -0.18 -22.33 -25.50
N TYR A 103 0.28 -21.56 -26.49
CA TYR A 103 -0.51 -21.30 -27.72
C TYR A 103 -0.70 -22.55 -28.58
N GLU A 104 0.31 -23.42 -28.64
CA GLU A 104 0.32 -24.69 -29.39
C GLU A 104 0.02 -25.91 -28.49
N ALA A 105 -0.63 -25.67 -27.35
CA ALA A 105 -0.93 -26.71 -26.38
C ALA A 105 -1.87 -27.77 -26.97
N ILE A 106 -1.77 -28.99 -26.43
CA ILE A 106 -2.62 -30.13 -26.83
C ILE A 106 -4.10 -29.70 -26.72
N ASP A 107 -4.88 -30.03 -27.75
CA ASP A 107 -6.31 -29.75 -27.88
C ASP A 107 -6.71 -28.27 -27.75
N ASN A 108 -5.76 -27.35 -28.00
CA ASN A 108 -5.97 -25.91 -27.81
C ASN A 108 -6.48 -25.58 -26.39
N TYR A 109 -5.96 -26.27 -25.36
CA TYR A 109 -6.44 -26.17 -23.98
C TYR A 109 -6.55 -24.71 -23.52
N PHE A 110 -5.55 -23.88 -23.81
CA PHE A 110 -5.50 -22.47 -23.42
C PHE A 110 -6.16 -21.49 -24.41
N GLU A 111 -6.79 -21.96 -25.48
CA GLU A 111 -7.54 -21.13 -26.44
C GLU A 111 -6.71 -19.98 -27.04
N GLY A 112 -5.45 -20.23 -27.35
CA GLY A 112 -4.54 -19.20 -27.87
C GLY A 112 -4.15 -18.13 -26.84
N LYS A 113 -4.17 -18.44 -25.54
CA LYS A 113 -3.72 -17.56 -24.45
C LYS A 113 -2.51 -18.15 -23.74
N ALA A 114 -1.63 -17.31 -23.22
CA ALA A 114 -0.45 -17.75 -22.48
C ALA A 114 -0.50 -17.52 -20.97
N GLY A 115 -1.54 -16.87 -20.44
CA GLY A 115 -1.66 -16.61 -19.00
C GLY A 115 -0.93 -15.35 -18.52
N LEU A 116 -1.08 -15.04 -17.24
CA LEU A 116 -0.71 -13.75 -16.64
C LEU A 116 0.80 -13.50 -16.62
N LEU A 117 1.58 -14.57 -16.47
CA LEU A 117 3.04 -14.50 -16.40
C LEU A 117 3.65 -14.02 -17.71
N ILE A 118 3.07 -14.42 -18.85
CA ILE A 118 3.67 -14.32 -20.18
C ILE A 118 2.99 -13.26 -21.05
N GLU A 119 1.68 -13.06 -20.86
CA GLU A 119 0.91 -12.18 -21.74
C GLU A 119 1.17 -10.69 -21.47
N ASN A 120 0.86 -9.86 -22.47
CA ASN A 120 0.93 -8.40 -22.41
C ASN A 120 -0.36 -7.77 -22.99
N GLY A 121 -0.48 -6.44 -22.89
CA GLY A 121 -1.57 -5.69 -23.51
C GLY A 121 -2.96 -6.00 -22.93
N GLU A 122 -3.99 -5.94 -23.79
CA GLU A 122 -5.40 -6.05 -23.38
C GLU A 122 -5.73 -7.37 -22.69
N GLU A 123 -5.22 -8.49 -23.20
CA GLU A 123 -5.50 -9.82 -22.62
C GLU A 123 -4.85 -9.96 -21.25
N TRP A 124 -3.61 -9.47 -21.08
CA TRP A 124 -2.99 -9.40 -19.77
C TRP A 124 -3.80 -8.53 -18.80
N TRP A 125 -4.23 -7.34 -19.24
CA TRP A 125 -5.03 -6.44 -18.41
C TRP A 125 -6.38 -7.05 -18.03
N ARG A 126 -7.02 -7.78 -18.95
CA ARG A 126 -8.28 -8.50 -18.70
C ARG A 126 -8.15 -9.44 -17.52
N VAL A 127 -7.12 -10.27 -17.50
CA VAL A 127 -6.89 -11.22 -16.40
C VAL A 127 -6.37 -10.50 -15.15
N ARG A 128 -5.33 -9.66 -15.28
CA ARG A 128 -4.67 -8.95 -14.15
C ARG A 128 -5.66 -8.17 -13.29
N SER A 129 -6.49 -7.34 -13.92
CA SER A 129 -7.46 -6.47 -13.21
C SER A 129 -8.51 -7.27 -12.43
N ARG A 130 -8.78 -8.51 -12.85
CA ARG A 130 -9.78 -9.41 -12.25
C ARG A 130 -9.20 -10.26 -11.13
N VAL A 131 -7.96 -10.73 -11.25
CA VAL A 131 -7.31 -11.57 -10.21
C VAL A 131 -6.67 -10.76 -9.09
N GLN A 132 -6.25 -9.50 -9.35
CA GLN A 132 -5.59 -8.66 -8.35
C GLN A 132 -6.45 -8.41 -7.11
N THR A 133 -7.75 -8.17 -7.28
CA THR A 133 -8.66 -7.90 -6.14
C THR A 133 -8.84 -9.12 -5.24
N PRO A 134 -9.17 -10.33 -5.76
CA PRO A 134 -9.21 -11.56 -4.99
C PRO A 134 -7.91 -11.89 -4.26
N MET A 135 -6.76 -11.66 -4.89
CA MET A 135 -5.44 -12.08 -4.40
C MET A 135 -4.76 -11.05 -3.47
N MET A 136 -4.69 -9.78 -3.87
CA MET A 136 -3.77 -8.79 -3.25
C MET A 136 -4.43 -7.91 -2.19
N ARG A 137 -5.74 -8.05 -1.94
CA ARG A 137 -6.39 -7.25 -0.89
C ARG A 137 -5.93 -7.75 0.48
N PRO A 138 -5.47 -6.87 1.39
CA PRO A 138 -4.97 -7.29 2.71
C PRO A 138 -5.93 -8.21 3.47
N LYS A 139 -7.24 -7.94 3.44
CA LYS A 139 -8.27 -8.80 4.04
C LYS A 139 -8.21 -10.26 3.54
N ASN A 140 -7.96 -10.44 2.25
CA ASN A 140 -7.95 -11.76 1.60
C ASN A 140 -6.62 -12.49 1.81
N VAL A 141 -5.51 -11.76 1.96
CA VAL A 141 -4.22 -12.33 2.34
C VAL A 141 -4.25 -12.78 3.80
N SER A 142 -4.85 -11.94 4.66
CA SER A 142 -4.98 -12.19 6.10
C SER A 142 -5.82 -13.43 6.44
N SER A 143 -6.75 -13.83 5.58
CA SER A 143 -7.58 -15.02 5.83
C SER A 143 -6.82 -16.34 5.74
N TYR A 144 -5.65 -16.37 5.09
CA TYR A 144 -4.80 -17.56 5.03
C TYR A 144 -3.74 -17.63 6.12
N LEU A 145 -3.62 -16.55 6.92
CA LEU A 145 -2.55 -16.44 7.89
C LEU A 145 -2.55 -17.56 8.94
N PRO A 146 -3.69 -17.95 9.54
CA PRO A 146 -3.72 -19.04 10.51
C PRO A 146 -3.25 -20.38 9.92
N GLU A 147 -3.68 -20.71 8.70
CA GLU A 147 -3.36 -21.97 8.05
C GLU A 147 -1.90 -22.01 7.56
N VAL A 148 -1.38 -20.88 7.05
CA VAL A 148 0.04 -20.74 6.67
C VAL A 148 0.94 -20.81 7.90
N ASP A 149 0.54 -20.21 9.02
CA ASP A 149 1.26 -20.35 10.31
C ASP A 149 1.27 -21.80 10.78
N GLN A 150 0.16 -22.53 10.65
CA GLN A 150 0.11 -23.95 11.00
C GLN A 150 1.03 -24.81 10.12
N VAL A 151 1.06 -24.58 8.81
CA VAL A 151 2.02 -25.24 7.89
C VAL A 151 3.45 -24.96 8.32
N THR A 152 3.73 -23.71 8.67
CA THR A 152 5.07 -23.27 9.11
C THR A 152 5.47 -23.91 10.43
N LEU A 153 4.56 -24.00 11.41
CA LEU A 153 4.81 -24.69 12.68
C LEU A 153 5.12 -26.18 12.46
N THR A 154 4.35 -26.86 11.59
CA THR A 154 4.64 -28.25 11.22
C THR A 154 6.04 -28.40 10.63
N PHE A 155 6.46 -27.45 9.79
CA PHE A 155 7.80 -27.47 9.20
C PHE A 155 8.90 -27.22 10.24
N VAL A 156 8.70 -26.28 11.17
CA VAL A 156 9.63 -25.99 12.28
C VAL A 156 9.81 -27.21 13.18
N GLU A 157 8.75 -27.98 13.44
CA GLU A 157 8.84 -29.22 14.21
C GLU A 157 9.56 -30.34 13.46
N ARG A 158 9.31 -30.46 12.15
CA ARG A 158 10.08 -31.35 11.29
C ARG A 158 11.57 -31.02 11.34
N MET A 159 11.93 -29.73 11.27
CA MET A 159 13.31 -29.27 11.46
C MET A 159 13.85 -29.67 12.84
N ALA A 160 13.08 -29.52 13.92
CA ALA A 160 13.49 -29.97 15.26
C ALA A 160 13.73 -31.49 15.31
N SER A 161 12.89 -32.29 14.68
CA SER A 161 13.04 -33.75 14.60
C SER A 161 14.31 -34.14 13.83
N LEU A 162 14.54 -33.54 12.67
CA LEU A 162 15.75 -33.78 11.86
C LEU A 162 17.02 -33.40 12.63
N GLN A 163 16.98 -32.26 13.34
CA GLN A 163 18.07 -31.79 14.19
C GLN A 163 18.38 -32.79 15.30
N LYS A 164 17.36 -33.31 15.99
CA LYS A 164 17.54 -34.30 17.07
C LYS A 164 18.11 -35.62 16.55
N GLN A 165 17.70 -36.03 15.35
CA GLN A 165 18.13 -37.29 14.75
C GLN A 165 19.56 -37.24 14.20
N HIS A 166 19.95 -36.13 13.58
CA HIS A 166 21.20 -36.03 12.81
C HIS A 166 22.22 -35.04 13.38
N GLY A 167 21.84 -34.21 14.36
CA GLY A 167 22.68 -33.15 14.94
C GLY A 167 22.80 -31.89 14.09
N GLU A 168 22.24 -31.89 12.88
CA GLU A 168 22.29 -30.80 11.89
C GLU A 168 21.16 -30.96 10.86
N MET A 169 20.94 -29.96 10.01
CA MET A 169 20.00 -30.08 8.89
C MET A 169 20.56 -30.98 7.78
N PRO A 170 19.69 -31.59 6.95
CA PRO A 170 20.12 -32.36 5.78
C PRO A 170 21.08 -31.58 4.89
N LYS A 171 22.00 -32.29 4.22
CA LYS A 171 23.00 -31.69 3.32
C LYS A 171 22.38 -30.83 2.22
N ASP A 172 21.20 -31.20 1.75
CA ASP A 172 20.38 -30.40 0.84
C ASP A 172 19.13 -29.88 1.56
N PHE A 173 19.31 -28.82 2.36
CA PHE A 173 18.21 -28.18 3.05
C PHE A 173 17.26 -27.45 2.09
N GLN A 174 17.69 -27.15 0.85
CA GLN A 174 16.86 -26.51 -0.15
C GLN A 174 15.65 -27.38 -0.51
N THR A 175 15.82 -28.69 -0.59
CA THR A 175 14.71 -29.64 -0.82
C THR A 175 13.65 -29.58 0.28
N GLU A 176 14.05 -29.39 1.55
CA GLU A 176 13.11 -29.20 2.66
C GLU A 176 12.36 -27.85 2.55
N LEU A 177 13.05 -26.79 2.10
CA LEU A 177 12.41 -25.50 1.83
C LEU A 177 11.44 -25.55 0.63
N TYR A 178 11.71 -26.38 -0.40
CA TYR A 178 10.76 -26.60 -1.50
C TYR A 178 9.48 -27.28 -1.01
N LYS A 179 9.59 -28.25 -0.11
CA LYS A 179 8.42 -28.91 0.51
C LYS A 179 7.56 -27.92 1.28
N TRP A 180 8.18 -27.05 2.09
CA TRP A 180 7.46 -26.00 2.82
C TRP A 180 6.78 -24.99 1.87
N ALA A 181 7.50 -24.48 0.87
CA ALA A 181 6.93 -23.50 -0.06
C ALA A 181 5.79 -24.10 -0.90
N LEU A 182 5.93 -25.35 -1.37
CA LEU A 182 4.86 -26.06 -2.08
C LEU A 182 3.62 -26.25 -1.20
N GLU A 183 3.79 -26.61 0.07
CA GLU A 183 2.66 -26.78 1.00
C GLU A 183 1.92 -25.45 1.22
N CYS A 184 2.64 -24.33 1.37
CA CYS A 184 2.07 -22.99 1.53
C CYS A 184 1.32 -22.53 0.27
N VAL A 185 1.96 -22.61 -0.91
CA VAL A 185 1.31 -22.17 -2.16
C VAL A 185 0.18 -23.12 -2.56
N GLY A 186 0.29 -24.42 -2.27
CA GLY A 186 -0.79 -25.40 -2.46
C GLY A 186 -2.01 -25.07 -1.60
N LEU A 187 -1.79 -24.70 -0.33
CA LEU A 187 -2.86 -24.24 0.55
C LEU A 187 -3.54 -22.97 0.01
N VAL A 188 -2.78 -21.96 -0.42
CA VAL A 188 -3.36 -20.69 -0.90
C VAL A 188 -4.02 -20.83 -2.28
N ALA A 189 -3.40 -21.58 -3.20
CA ALA A 189 -3.84 -21.68 -4.59
C ALA A 189 -4.90 -22.78 -4.80
N LEU A 190 -4.80 -23.89 -4.07
CA LEU A 190 -5.66 -25.07 -4.22
C LEU A 190 -6.57 -25.29 -3.00
N ASN A 191 -6.48 -24.49 -1.95
CA ASN A 191 -7.20 -24.70 -0.69
C ASN A 191 -6.99 -26.12 -0.10
N ARG A 192 -5.79 -26.68 -0.26
CA ARG A 192 -5.47 -28.06 0.13
C ARG A 192 -4.07 -28.19 0.71
N ARG A 193 -3.95 -29.03 1.73
CA ARG A 193 -2.67 -29.56 2.24
C ARG A 193 -2.21 -30.70 1.33
N LEU A 194 -1.05 -30.54 0.69
CA LEU A 194 -0.50 -31.52 -0.25
C LEU A 194 0.27 -32.66 0.47
N GLY A 195 0.54 -32.50 1.77
CA GLY A 195 1.23 -33.50 2.57
C GLY A 195 2.75 -33.50 2.34
N CYS A 196 3.32 -32.38 1.89
CA CYS A 196 4.75 -32.25 1.61
C CYS A 196 5.65 -32.46 2.84
N LEU A 197 5.11 -32.30 4.05
CA LEU A 197 5.87 -32.28 5.31
C LEU A 197 5.85 -33.61 6.08
N VAL A 198 5.19 -34.64 5.56
CA VAL A 198 5.11 -35.98 6.19
C VAL A 198 6.52 -36.59 6.31
N SER A 199 6.78 -37.25 7.43
CA SER A 199 8.09 -37.81 7.80
C SER A 199 8.66 -38.76 6.73
N ASP A 200 7.82 -39.66 6.18
CA ASP A 200 8.20 -40.71 5.22
C ASP A 200 7.71 -40.44 3.78
N LEU A 201 7.82 -39.18 3.31
CA LEU A 201 7.41 -38.81 1.96
C LEU A 201 8.25 -39.56 0.90
N GLN A 202 7.58 -40.41 0.11
CA GLN A 202 8.23 -41.19 -0.96
C GLN A 202 8.69 -40.30 -2.12
N GLU A 203 9.82 -40.64 -2.76
CA GLU A 203 10.36 -39.85 -3.88
C GLU A 203 9.45 -39.81 -5.11
N ASP A 204 8.66 -40.87 -5.33
CA ASP A 204 7.69 -40.97 -6.41
C ASP A 204 6.31 -40.38 -6.06
N SER A 205 6.18 -39.78 -4.87
CA SER A 205 4.97 -39.08 -4.45
C SER A 205 4.65 -37.88 -5.36
N GLU A 206 3.38 -37.53 -5.44
CA GLU A 206 2.90 -36.39 -6.21
C GLU A 206 3.55 -35.04 -5.83
N PRO A 207 3.71 -34.69 -4.53
CA PRO A 207 4.40 -33.46 -4.16
C PRO A 207 5.86 -33.40 -4.64
N MET A 208 6.61 -34.51 -4.56
CA MET A 208 7.98 -34.57 -5.04
C MET A 208 8.04 -34.46 -6.57
N LYS A 209 7.08 -35.07 -7.28
CA LYS A 209 6.93 -34.90 -8.73
C LYS A 209 6.69 -33.44 -9.11
N LEU A 210 5.82 -32.71 -8.38
CA LEU A 210 5.57 -31.28 -8.62
C LEU A 210 6.85 -30.43 -8.45
N ILE A 211 7.61 -30.64 -7.37
CA ILE A 211 8.87 -29.94 -7.11
C ILE A 211 9.88 -30.20 -8.24
N ASN A 212 10.07 -31.46 -8.60
CA ASN A 212 11.01 -31.85 -9.66
C ASN A 212 10.61 -31.28 -11.03
N LEU A 213 9.30 -31.28 -11.33
CA LEU A 213 8.77 -30.71 -12.57
C LEU A 213 9.05 -29.21 -12.67
N VAL A 214 8.85 -28.45 -11.60
CA VAL A 214 9.11 -26.99 -11.60
C VAL A 214 10.60 -26.70 -11.81
N ASN A 215 11.49 -27.43 -11.13
CA ASN A 215 12.94 -27.31 -11.33
C ASN A 215 13.38 -27.65 -12.77
N ASP A 216 12.84 -28.73 -13.34
CA ASP A 216 13.08 -29.13 -14.73
C ASP A 216 12.61 -28.04 -15.72
N LEU A 217 11.43 -27.46 -15.45
CA LEU A 217 10.85 -26.38 -16.26
C LEU A 217 11.73 -25.13 -16.23
N PHE A 218 12.17 -24.66 -15.06
CA PHE A 218 13.06 -23.50 -14.96
C PHE A 218 14.38 -23.73 -15.69
N SER A 219 14.97 -24.92 -15.54
CA SER A 219 16.21 -25.30 -16.23
C SER A 219 16.05 -25.30 -17.74
N CYS A 220 14.96 -25.87 -18.25
CA CYS A 220 14.67 -25.89 -19.68
C CYS A 220 14.32 -24.49 -20.22
N LEU A 221 13.57 -23.68 -19.48
CA LEU A 221 13.25 -22.30 -19.84
C LEU A 221 14.52 -21.46 -19.93
N HIS A 222 15.44 -21.58 -18.97
CA HIS A 222 16.71 -20.86 -18.99
C HIS A 222 17.46 -21.05 -20.32
N LEU A 223 17.58 -22.30 -20.75
CA LEU A 223 18.28 -22.66 -21.98
C LEU A 223 17.54 -22.20 -23.24
N ASN A 224 16.20 -22.25 -23.26
CA ASN A 224 15.43 -21.83 -24.42
C ASN A 224 15.29 -20.30 -24.54
N GLU A 225 15.16 -19.59 -23.42
CA GLU A 225 14.95 -18.15 -23.40
C GLU A 225 16.24 -17.37 -23.61
N PHE A 226 17.37 -17.83 -23.07
CA PHE A 226 18.64 -17.12 -23.17
C PHE A 226 19.67 -17.75 -24.12
N GLY A 227 19.47 -19.01 -24.51
CA GLY A 227 20.28 -19.67 -25.53
C GLY A 227 19.93 -19.23 -26.95
N LEU A 228 20.44 -19.95 -27.96
CA LEU A 228 20.05 -19.70 -29.34
C LEU A 228 18.60 -20.16 -29.59
N HIS A 229 17.77 -19.30 -30.16
CA HIS A 229 16.34 -19.54 -30.45
C HIS A 229 16.10 -20.46 -31.65
N LEU A 230 16.93 -21.49 -31.82
CA LEU A 230 16.79 -22.51 -32.88
C LEU A 230 15.45 -23.25 -32.79
N TRP A 231 14.87 -23.32 -31.58
CA TRP A 231 13.55 -23.88 -31.30
C TRP A 231 12.40 -23.17 -32.05
N ARG A 232 12.62 -21.93 -32.53
CA ARG A 232 11.67 -21.22 -33.40
C ARG A 232 11.51 -21.90 -34.76
N PHE A 233 12.58 -22.49 -35.29
CA PHE A 233 12.63 -23.10 -36.61
C PHE A 233 12.41 -24.62 -36.58
N PHE A 234 12.99 -25.32 -35.61
CA PHE A 234 12.82 -26.76 -35.44
C PHE A 234 12.82 -27.14 -33.95
N PRO A 235 12.03 -28.13 -33.51
CA PRO A 235 11.90 -28.47 -32.10
C PRO A 235 13.19 -29.11 -31.57
N THR A 236 14.04 -28.30 -30.93
CA THR A 236 15.28 -28.73 -30.27
C THR A 236 14.97 -29.73 -29.15
N LYS A 237 15.98 -30.51 -28.71
CA LYS A 237 15.82 -31.45 -27.59
C LYS A 237 15.27 -30.75 -26.34
N THR A 238 15.88 -29.62 -25.97
CA THR A 238 15.47 -28.84 -24.80
C THR A 238 14.06 -28.25 -24.93
N TYR A 239 13.64 -27.83 -26.13
CA TYR A 239 12.27 -27.35 -26.35
C TYR A 239 11.24 -28.49 -26.25
N ARG A 240 11.56 -29.68 -26.78
CA ARG A 240 10.71 -30.88 -26.64
C ARG A 240 10.56 -31.28 -25.17
N THR A 241 11.66 -31.34 -24.44
CA THR A 241 11.64 -31.62 -23.00
C THR A 241 10.84 -30.57 -22.23
N LEU A 242 11.01 -29.27 -22.54
CA LEU A 242 10.20 -28.21 -21.94
C LEU A 242 8.70 -28.43 -22.17
N ARG A 243 8.31 -28.77 -23.40
CA ARG A 243 6.91 -29.05 -23.77
C ARG A 243 6.37 -30.28 -23.03
N GLU A 244 7.14 -31.37 -22.99
CA GLU A 244 6.76 -32.61 -22.30
C GLU A 244 6.53 -32.36 -20.81
N LYS A 245 7.49 -31.73 -20.14
CA LYS A 245 7.42 -31.38 -18.71
C LYS A 245 6.31 -30.40 -18.41
N HIS A 246 6.07 -29.42 -19.27
CA HIS A 246 4.96 -28.47 -19.11
C HIS A 246 3.59 -29.16 -19.21
N ASN A 247 3.43 -30.09 -20.15
CA ASN A 247 2.21 -30.88 -20.29
C ASN A 247 1.99 -31.83 -19.11
N GLU A 248 3.04 -32.41 -18.56
CA GLU A 248 2.97 -33.22 -17.34
C GLU A 248 2.55 -32.37 -16.14
N PHE A 249 3.17 -31.20 -15.97
CA PHE A 249 2.83 -30.23 -14.92
C PHE A 249 1.38 -29.74 -15.03
N LEU A 250 0.90 -29.43 -16.24
CA LEU A 250 -0.50 -29.06 -16.48
C LEU A 250 -1.47 -30.18 -16.09
N ARG A 251 -1.18 -31.43 -16.46
CA ARG A 251 -2.05 -32.57 -16.11
C ARG A 251 -2.15 -32.77 -14.60
N LEU A 252 -1.02 -32.67 -13.90
CA LEU A 252 -0.98 -32.82 -12.45
C LEU A 252 -1.73 -31.68 -11.74
N ALA A 253 -1.51 -30.43 -12.17
CA ALA A 253 -2.22 -29.28 -11.65
C ALA A 253 -3.74 -29.33 -11.93
N ASP A 254 -4.17 -29.64 -13.17
CA ASP A 254 -5.60 -29.75 -13.53
C ASP A 254 -6.29 -30.88 -12.76
N SER A 255 -5.59 -32.01 -12.50
CA SER A 255 -6.12 -33.09 -11.66
C SER A 255 -6.42 -32.62 -10.23
N ASN A 256 -5.47 -31.93 -9.59
CA ASN A 256 -5.66 -31.37 -8.25
C ASN A 256 -6.81 -30.35 -8.21
N ILE A 257 -6.91 -29.50 -9.23
CA ILE A 257 -7.96 -28.49 -9.32
C ILE A 257 -9.33 -29.17 -9.47
N ARG A 258 -9.47 -30.22 -10.30
CA ARG A 258 -10.72 -30.97 -10.47
C ARG A 258 -11.17 -31.67 -9.19
N GLU A 259 -10.25 -32.29 -8.46
CA GLU A 259 -10.55 -32.94 -7.18
C GLU A 259 -11.07 -31.92 -6.17
N THR A 260 -10.45 -30.73 -6.14
CA THR A 260 -10.87 -29.61 -5.29
C THR A 260 -12.26 -29.09 -5.71
N GLU A 261 -12.50 -28.88 -7.01
CA GLU A 261 -13.83 -28.49 -7.54
C GLU A 261 -14.91 -29.50 -7.14
N ALA A 262 -14.61 -30.80 -7.19
CA ALA A 262 -15.56 -31.87 -6.82
C ALA A 262 -15.88 -31.89 -5.33
N LEU A 263 -14.89 -31.67 -4.46
CA LEU A 263 -15.08 -31.57 -3.00
C LEU A 263 -15.95 -30.35 -2.63
N LEU A 264 -15.74 -29.23 -3.31
CA LEU A 264 -16.50 -27.99 -3.11
C LEU A 264 -17.98 -28.12 -3.52
N LEU A 265 -18.27 -28.87 -4.60
CA LEU A 265 -19.65 -29.15 -5.02
C LEU A 265 -20.38 -30.10 -4.05
N ALA A 266 -19.65 -30.91 -3.28
CA ALA A 266 -20.20 -31.83 -2.29
C ALA A 266 -20.49 -31.17 -0.93
N MET A 267 -19.86 -30.03 -0.64
CA MET A 267 -20.07 -29.25 0.59
C MET A 267 -21.18 -28.21 0.37
N GLY A 268 -22.27 -28.31 1.15
CA GLY A 268 -23.44 -27.45 1.01
C GLY A 268 -23.17 -25.96 1.28
N THR A 269 -24.02 -25.09 0.72
CA THR A 269 -23.97 -23.63 0.87
C THR A 269 -24.47 -23.17 2.25
N GLU A 270 -23.64 -23.29 3.27
CA GLU A 270 -23.79 -22.53 4.53
C GLU A 270 -22.72 -21.43 4.63
N ASP A 271 -22.96 -20.40 5.45
CA ASP A 271 -22.18 -19.16 5.64
C ASP A 271 -20.66 -19.39 5.96
N GLN A 272 -19.86 -19.82 4.97
CA GLN A 272 -18.40 -20.00 5.08
C GLN A 272 -17.63 -18.94 4.28
N GLU A 273 -16.42 -18.60 4.74
CA GLU A 273 -15.51 -17.72 4.02
C GLU A 273 -15.02 -18.39 2.73
N ILE A 274 -15.27 -17.74 1.59
CA ILE A 274 -14.96 -18.25 0.24
C ILE A 274 -13.44 -18.18 -0.03
N THR A 275 -12.86 -19.28 -0.49
CA THR A 275 -11.42 -19.46 -0.78
C THR A 275 -10.97 -18.71 -2.04
N LEU A 276 -9.66 -18.66 -2.34
CA LEU A 276 -9.12 -17.93 -3.49
C LEU A 276 -9.58 -18.60 -4.78
N LEU A 277 -9.49 -19.92 -4.85
CA LEU A 277 -9.92 -20.70 -6.02
C LEU A 277 -11.41 -20.51 -6.29
N GLU A 278 -12.27 -20.67 -5.28
CA GLU A 278 -13.72 -20.43 -5.40
C GLU A 278 -14.00 -18.99 -5.83
N ARG A 279 -13.34 -18.02 -5.18
CA ARG A 279 -13.52 -16.61 -5.49
C ARG A 279 -13.15 -16.31 -6.94
N LEU A 280 -12.08 -16.91 -7.46
CA LEU A 280 -11.63 -16.77 -8.85
C LEU A 280 -12.62 -17.40 -9.83
N LEU A 281 -13.16 -18.59 -9.53
CA LEU A 281 -14.19 -19.25 -10.33
C LEU A 281 -15.49 -18.44 -10.41
N MET A 282 -15.77 -17.60 -9.40
CA MET A 282 -16.94 -16.73 -9.35
C MET A 282 -16.72 -15.34 -9.99
N VAL A 283 -15.49 -14.96 -10.39
CA VAL A 283 -15.24 -13.62 -10.95
C VAL A 283 -15.82 -13.49 -12.37
N PRO A 284 -16.72 -12.52 -12.63
CA PRO A 284 -17.25 -12.30 -13.96
C PRO A 284 -16.15 -11.97 -14.99
N GLY A 285 -16.16 -12.70 -16.11
CA GLY A 285 -15.22 -12.51 -17.21
C GLY A 285 -13.88 -13.22 -17.07
N LEU A 286 -13.74 -14.12 -16.08
CA LEU A 286 -12.75 -15.19 -16.10
C LEU A 286 -13.41 -16.51 -16.53
N THR A 287 -12.75 -17.26 -17.40
CA THR A 287 -13.15 -18.64 -17.72
C THR A 287 -12.48 -19.61 -16.75
N ARG A 288 -13.00 -20.84 -16.61
CA ARG A 288 -12.32 -21.91 -15.86
C ARG A 288 -10.85 -22.06 -16.30
N LYS A 289 -10.59 -21.97 -17.62
CA LYS A 289 -9.24 -22.05 -18.18
C LYS A 289 -8.35 -20.89 -17.75
N ASP A 290 -8.88 -19.67 -17.65
CA ASP A 290 -8.15 -18.53 -17.12
C ASP A 290 -7.72 -18.80 -15.66
N VAL A 291 -8.63 -19.37 -14.86
CA VAL A 291 -8.36 -19.75 -13.46
C VAL A 291 -7.30 -20.84 -13.37
N VAL A 292 -7.43 -21.94 -14.13
CA VAL A 292 -6.41 -23.02 -14.15
C VAL A 292 -5.04 -22.48 -14.57
N THR A 293 -4.99 -21.64 -15.59
CA THR A 293 -3.73 -21.04 -16.06
C THR A 293 -3.09 -20.16 -14.99
N PHE A 294 -3.92 -19.39 -14.26
CA PHE A 294 -3.46 -18.56 -13.16
C PHE A 294 -2.92 -19.38 -11.98
N ILE A 295 -3.60 -20.47 -11.59
CA ILE A 295 -3.11 -21.38 -10.55
C ILE A 295 -1.81 -22.05 -10.98
N LEU A 296 -1.70 -22.46 -12.24
CA LEU A 296 -0.47 -23.01 -12.80
C LEU A 296 0.69 -22.01 -12.69
N ASP A 297 0.45 -20.73 -13.01
CA ASP A 297 1.43 -19.65 -12.86
C ASP A 297 1.82 -19.42 -11.39
N MET A 298 0.86 -19.51 -10.44
CA MET A 298 1.13 -19.41 -9.01
C MET A 298 2.00 -20.55 -8.49
N LEU A 299 1.67 -21.79 -8.81
CA LEU A 299 2.44 -22.97 -8.41
C LEU A 299 3.85 -22.95 -9.02
N PHE A 300 3.96 -22.56 -10.29
CA PHE A 300 5.26 -22.46 -10.98
C PHE A 300 6.16 -21.40 -10.33
N ALA A 301 5.63 -20.23 -9.97
CA ALA A 301 6.43 -19.13 -9.41
C ALA A 301 6.67 -19.23 -7.90
N GLY A 302 5.72 -19.79 -7.13
CA GLY A 302 5.69 -19.70 -5.67
C GLY A 302 6.61 -20.66 -4.92
N ILE A 303 7.05 -21.75 -5.56
CA ILE A 303 7.92 -22.76 -4.94
C ILE A 303 9.36 -22.22 -4.88
N ASP A 304 10.02 -22.09 -6.03
CA ASP A 304 11.45 -21.76 -6.09
C ASP A 304 11.77 -20.40 -5.48
N THR A 305 10.95 -19.38 -5.72
CA THR A 305 11.25 -18.02 -5.28
C THR A 305 11.25 -17.92 -3.75
N THR A 306 10.16 -18.34 -3.10
CA THR A 306 10.04 -18.28 -1.64
C THR A 306 11.12 -19.12 -0.96
N SER A 307 11.38 -20.33 -1.45
CA SER A 307 12.41 -21.23 -0.88
C SER A 307 13.81 -20.62 -0.96
N HIS A 308 14.23 -20.11 -2.13
CA HIS A 308 15.57 -19.52 -2.27
C HIS A 308 15.72 -18.21 -1.49
N THR A 309 14.68 -17.37 -1.41
CA THR A 309 14.76 -16.16 -0.56
C THR A 309 14.97 -16.54 0.90
N MET A 310 14.25 -17.54 1.41
CA MET A 310 14.44 -18.00 2.79
C MET A 310 15.80 -18.65 2.99
N ALA A 311 16.29 -19.42 2.02
CA ALA A 311 17.62 -20.01 2.07
C ALA A 311 18.72 -18.93 2.19
N PHE A 312 18.68 -17.91 1.34
CA PHE A 312 19.62 -16.78 1.41
C PHE A 312 19.45 -15.95 2.68
N THR A 313 18.23 -15.73 3.15
CA THR A 313 17.97 -14.98 4.38
C THR A 313 18.55 -15.71 5.59
N LEU A 314 18.35 -17.03 5.69
CA LEU A 314 18.94 -17.85 6.76
C LEU A 314 20.46 -17.86 6.67
N TYR A 315 21.04 -17.96 5.47
CA TYR A 315 22.48 -17.83 5.26
C TYR A 315 23.02 -16.48 5.74
N LEU A 316 22.38 -15.38 5.36
CA LEU A 316 22.80 -14.03 5.78
C LEU A 316 22.70 -13.86 7.30
N LEU A 317 21.64 -14.35 7.94
CA LEU A 317 21.49 -14.31 9.40
C LEU A 317 22.54 -15.17 10.11
N ALA A 318 22.88 -16.34 9.57
CA ALA A 318 23.92 -17.20 10.13
C ALA A 318 25.32 -16.58 10.01
N ARG A 319 25.57 -15.76 8.99
CA ARG A 319 26.83 -15.03 8.79
C ARG A 319 26.91 -13.72 9.57
N ASN A 320 25.79 -13.23 10.13
CA ASN A 320 25.71 -11.97 10.88
C ASN A 320 24.98 -12.19 12.22
N PRO A 321 25.64 -12.81 13.22
CA PRO A 321 24.99 -13.21 14.48
C PRO A 321 24.37 -12.05 15.26
N GLU A 322 24.94 -10.85 15.20
CA GLU A 322 24.40 -9.64 15.82
C GLU A 322 23.08 -9.19 15.19
N VAL A 323 22.94 -9.33 13.87
CA VAL A 323 21.69 -9.07 13.15
C VAL A 323 20.65 -10.14 13.53
N GLN A 324 21.07 -11.40 13.63
CA GLN A 324 20.22 -12.50 14.06
C GLN A 324 19.70 -12.29 15.49
N ALA A 325 20.56 -11.89 16.43
CA ALA A 325 20.18 -11.62 17.82
C ALA A 325 19.16 -10.48 17.94
N LYS A 326 19.34 -9.38 17.19
CA LYS A 326 18.35 -8.29 17.13
C LYS A 326 17.01 -8.74 16.59
N LEU A 327 17.02 -9.57 15.54
CA LEU A 327 15.80 -10.12 14.98
C LEU A 327 15.09 -11.06 15.95
N GLN A 328 15.84 -11.94 16.63
CA GLN A 328 15.30 -12.79 17.68
C GLN A 328 14.68 -11.95 18.81
N GLN A 329 15.32 -10.85 19.21
CA GLN A 329 14.77 -9.94 20.22
C GLN A 329 13.47 -9.27 19.76
N GLU A 330 13.36 -8.83 18.49
CA GLU A 330 12.10 -8.31 17.95
C GLU A 330 11.01 -9.39 17.98
N VAL A 331 11.35 -10.62 17.58
CA VAL A 331 10.41 -11.75 17.61
C VAL A 331 9.94 -12.05 19.02
N ASP A 332 10.84 -12.11 19.98
CA ASP A 332 10.52 -12.35 21.38
C ASP A 332 9.64 -11.22 21.95
N ASN A 333 9.87 -9.96 21.54
CA ASN A 333 9.06 -8.83 22.00
C ASN A 333 7.64 -8.83 21.39
N VAL A 334 7.51 -9.21 20.11
CA VAL A 334 6.23 -9.16 19.39
C VAL A 334 5.38 -10.41 19.64
N VAL A 335 6.00 -11.57 19.70
CA VAL A 335 5.31 -12.87 19.89
C VAL A 335 5.31 -13.27 21.37
N GLY A 336 6.35 -12.96 22.15
CA GLY A 336 6.47 -13.36 23.55
C GLY A 336 6.51 -14.88 23.74
N GLU A 337 6.02 -15.34 24.89
CA GLU A 337 5.76 -16.77 25.17
C GLU A 337 4.46 -17.28 24.51
N HIS A 338 3.83 -16.47 23.65
CA HIS A 338 2.58 -16.83 22.99
C HIS A 338 2.79 -17.94 21.97
N ASN A 339 2.17 -19.08 22.23
CA ASN A 339 2.26 -20.27 21.38
C ASN A 339 1.08 -20.48 20.42
N GLY A 340 0.06 -19.63 20.48
CA GLY A 340 -1.04 -19.63 19.52
C GLY A 340 -0.66 -19.02 18.16
N PRO A 341 -1.63 -18.95 17.23
CA PRO A 341 -1.38 -18.52 15.85
C PRO A 341 -0.88 -17.09 15.73
N LEU A 342 0.01 -16.84 14.76
CA LEU A 342 0.38 -15.48 14.39
C LEU A 342 -0.82 -14.74 13.81
N THR A 343 -0.91 -13.44 14.11
CA THR A 343 -2.02 -12.59 13.69
C THR A 343 -1.51 -11.46 12.81
N VAL A 344 -2.41 -10.80 12.08
CA VAL A 344 -2.08 -9.62 11.27
C VAL A 344 -1.44 -8.52 12.13
N HIS A 345 -1.83 -8.44 13.41
CA HIS A 345 -1.26 -7.51 14.38
C HIS A 345 0.20 -7.85 14.73
N HIS A 346 0.56 -9.14 14.85
CA HIS A 346 1.97 -9.54 15.00
C HIS A 346 2.78 -9.16 13.75
N LEU A 347 2.27 -9.48 12.56
CA LEU A 347 2.95 -9.17 11.29
C LEU A 347 3.17 -7.67 11.06
N ALA A 348 2.25 -6.83 11.54
CA ALA A 348 2.37 -5.38 11.46
C ALA A 348 3.58 -4.86 12.26
N GLN A 349 3.90 -5.49 13.39
CA GLN A 349 4.93 -5.05 14.34
C GLN A 349 6.36 -5.48 14.00
N PHE A 350 6.56 -6.42 13.07
CA PHE A 350 7.88 -6.95 12.70
C PHE A 350 8.71 -5.98 11.82
N SER A 351 8.95 -4.76 12.30
CA SER A 351 9.62 -3.68 11.57
C SER A 351 11.06 -4.01 11.12
N TYR A 352 11.81 -4.73 11.93
CA TYR A 352 13.20 -5.11 11.70
C TYR A 352 13.30 -6.38 10.86
N MET A 353 12.43 -7.37 11.07
CA MET A 353 12.30 -8.55 10.20
C MET A 353 12.02 -8.15 8.75
N LYS A 354 11.12 -7.19 8.57
CA LYS A 354 10.84 -6.54 7.29
C LYS A 354 12.11 -5.99 6.65
N ALA A 355 12.91 -5.28 7.44
CA ALA A 355 14.17 -4.71 6.99
C ALA A 355 15.21 -5.80 6.61
N VAL A 356 15.26 -6.89 7.38
CA VAL A 356 16.09 -8.08 7.11
C VAL A 356 15.74 -8.70 5.76
N ILE A 357 14.45 -8.90 5.47
CA ILE A 357 13.99 -9.45 4.19
C ILE A 357 14.37 -8.54 3.02
N LYS A 358 14.17 -7.22 3.14
CA LYS A 358 14.59 -6.27 2.10
C LYS A 358 16.09 -6.26 1.86
N GLU A 359 16.88 -6.31 2.93
CA GLU A 359 18.32 -6.37 2.79
C GLU A 359 18.77 -7.68 2.16
N ALA A 360 18.08 -8.80 2.45
CA ALA A 360 18.36 -10.07 1.80
C ALA A 360 18.09 -10.01 0.30
N PHE A 361 16.98 -9.38 -0.12
CA PHE A 361 16.70 -9.11 -1.53
C PHE A 361 17.71 -8.17 -2.19
N ARG A 362 18.31 -7.22 -1.46
CA ARG A 362 19.35 -6.35 -2.02
C ARG A 362 20.66 -7.10 -2.23
N VAL A 363 21.07 -7.90 -1.25
CA VAL A 363 22.34 -8.64 -1.29
C VAL A 363 22.26 -9.84 -2.24
N PHE A 364 21.20 -10.64 -2.15
CA PHE A 364 20.93 -11.80 -3.00
C PHE A 364 19.59 -11.66 -3.74
N PRO A 365 19.49 -10.78 -4.76
CA PRO A 365 18.25 -10.58 -5.50
C PRO A 365 17.94 -11.78 -6.40
N LEU A 366 16.78 -12.42 -6.20
CA LEU A 366 16.32 -13.51 -7.07
C LEU A 366 16.14 -13.07 -8.52
N VAL A 367 15.65 -11.85 -8.71
CA VAL A 367 15.45 -11.26 -10.04
C VAL A 367 16.50 -10.18 -10.24
N ILE A 368 17.42 -10.40 -11.17
CA ILE A 368 18.60 -9.54 -11.36
C ILE A 368 18.24 -8.11 -11.85
N GLY A 369 17.05 -7.94 -12.44
CA GLY A 369 16.60 -6.67 -12.99
C GLY A 369 15.20 -6.73 -13.60
N THR A 370 14.69 -5.59 -14.06
CA THR A 370 13.37 -5.46 -14.68
C THR A 370 13.49 -4.93 -16.11
N THR A 371 12.83 -5.60 -17.05
CA THR A 371 12.81 -5.19 -18.47
C THR A 371 11.47 -4.56 -18.84
N ARG A 372 11.51 -3.51 -19.67
CA ARG A 372 10.34 -2.91 -20.33
C ARG A 372 10.60 -2.71 -21.82
N SER A 373 9.64 -3.07 -22.65
CA SER A 373 9.64 -2.69 -24.06
C SER A 373 8.94 -1.35 -24.22
N LEU A 374 9.58 -0.41 -24.92
CA LEU A 374 9.06 0.93 -25.11
C LEU A 374 7.99 0.96 -26.19
N ASP A 375 6.84 1.54 -25.86
CA ASP A 375 5.73 1.77 -26.79
C ASP A 375 5.72 3.20 -27.37
N LYS A 376 6.58 4.07 -26.83
CA LYS A 376 6.90 5.43 -27.27
C LYS A 376 8.38 5.73 -27.04
N ASP A 377 8.90 6.76 -27.69
CA ASP A 377 10.28 7.20 -27.47
C ASP A 377 10.47 7.67 -26.03
N LEU A 378 11.64 7.39 -25.45
CA LEU A 378 11.98 7.71 -24.07
C LEU A 378 13.38 8.32 -23.99
N ILE A 379 13.53 9.42 -23.28
CA ILE A 379 14.85 10.00 -23.00
C ILE A 379 15.41 9.36 -21.72
N LEU A 380 16.60 8.77 -21.80
CA LEU A 380 17.37 8.26 -20.67
C LEU A 380 18.72 8.96 -20.62
N GLY A 381 18.92 9.79 -19.60
CA GLY A 381 20.08 10.68 -19.52
C GLY A 381 20.10 11.63 -20.72
N ASP A 382 21.20 11.61 -21.48
CA ASP A 382 21.36 12.43 -22.69
C ASP A 382 20.85 11.76 -23.97
N TYR A 383 20.30 10.53 -23.90
CA TYR A 383 20.02 9.71 -25.08
C TYR A 383 18.52 9.53 -25.33
N LEU A 384 18.12 9.65 -26.59
CA LEU A 384 16.78 9.28 -27.05
C LEU A 384 16.73 7.79 -27.42
N ILE A 385 15.97 7.02 -26.64
CA ILE A 385 15.71 5.60 -26.89
C ILE A 385 14.40 5.49 -27.67
N PRO A 386 14.41 4.99 -28.91
CA PRO A 386 13.21 4.99 -29.73
C PRO A 386 12.24 3.86 -29.33
N LYS A 387 10.97 4.05 -29.66
CA LYS A 387 9.92 3.05 -29.58
C LYS A 387 10.37 1.70 -30.16
N GLY A 388 9.96 0.60 -29.52
CA GLY A 388 10.27 -0.77 -29.93
C GLY A 388 11.56 -1.33 -29.32
N TRP A 389 12.40 -0.47 -28.75
CA TRP A 389 13.55 -0.92 -27.96
C TRP A 389 13.12 -1.44 -26.59
N ALA A 390 13.92 -2.36 -26.05
CA ALA A 390 13.82 -2.78 -24.66
C ALA A 390 14.77 -1.96 -23.78
N VAL A 391 14.35 -1.63 -22.57
CA VAL A 391 15.22 -1.09 -21.53
C VAL A 391 15.26 -2.12 -20.40
N PHE A 392 16.45 -2.49 -19.96
CA PHE A 392 16.68 -3.46 -18.89
C PHE A 392 17.39 -2.79 -17.72
N GLY A 393 16.64 -2.50 -16.66
CA GLY A 393 17.16 -1.97 -15.41
C GLY A 393 17.74 -3.08 -14.55
N ILE A 394 19.05 -3.11 -14.34
CA ILE A 394 19.73 -4.17 -13.59
C ILE A 394 19.85 -3.78 -12.12
N ASN A 395 18.74 -3.92 -11.41
CA ASN A 395 18.60 -3.58 -9.99
C ASN A 395 19.64 -4.26 -9.09
N MET A 396 20.12 -5.46 -9.46
CA MET A 396 21.19 -6.16 -8.74
C MET A 396 22.47 -5.32 -8.67
N LEU A 397 22.89 -4.74 -9.80
CA LEU A 397 24.10 -3.91 -9.84
C LEU A 397 23.90 -2.61 -9.06
N THR A 398 22.73 -2.00 -9.19
CA THR A 398 22.34 -0.83 -8.39
C THR A 398 22.39 -1.15 -6.89
N GLY A 399 21.89 -2.33 -6.49
CA GLY A 399 21.90 -2.81 -5.12
C GLY A 399 23.30 -3.08 -4.56
N TRP A 400 24.27 -3.43 -5.42
CA TRP A 400 25.66 -3.70 -5.04
C TRP A 400 26.60 -2.50 -5.17
N ASP A 401 26.11 -1.38 -5.69
CA ASP A 401 26.90 -0.18 -5.90
C ASP A 401 26.96 0.66 -4.62
N GLU A 402 28.18 0.93 -4.15
CA GLU A 402 28.43 1.70 -2.94
C GLU A 402 28.04 3.18 -3.08
N ALA A 403 27.92 3.69 -4.31
CA ALA A 403 27.42 5.05 -4.56
C ALA A 403 25.97 5.22 -4.11
N TYR A 404 25.15 4.16 -4.19
CA TYR A 404 23.74 4.19 -3.79
C TYR A 404 23.49 3.51 -2.44
N PHE A 405 24.28 2.49 -2.11
CA PHE A 405 24.18 1.77 -0.85
C PHE A 405 25.53 1.78 -0.11
N PRO A 406 25.74 2.73 0.81
CA PRO A 406 26.95 2.75 1.62
C PRO A 406 27.16 1.40 2.33
N ARG A 407 28.36 0.83 2.22
CA ARG A 407 28.68 -0.53 2.68
C ARG A 407 27.81 -1.60 1.98
N ALA A 408 27.71 -1.53 0.65
CA ALA A 408 26.82 -2.40 -0.14
C ALA A 408 27.14 -3.90 0.02
N LYS A 409 28.39 -4.26 0.34
CA LYS A 409 28.80 -5.66 0.55
C LYS A 409 28.40 -6.20 1.93
N GLU A 410 28.09 -5.33 2.88
CA GLU A 410 27.67 -5.72 4.23
C GLU A 410 26.15 -5.96 4.27
N PHE A 411 25.72 -6.89 5.13
CA PHE A 411 24.32 -7.14 5.42
C PHE A 411 23.84 -6.21 6.54
N VAL A 412 23.24 -5.07 6.19
CA VAL A 412 22.83 -4.03 7.15
C VAL A 412 21.34 -3.73 7.02
N PRO A 413 20.46 -4.51 7.68
CA PRO A 413 19.02 -4.29 7.65
C PRO A 413 18.60 -2.88 8.03
N GLU A 414 19.30 -2.21 8.96
CA GLU A 414 18.97 -0.88 9.48
C GLU A 414 18.90 0.21 8.39
N ARG A 415 19.45 -0.04 7.19
CA ARG A 415 19.33 0.88 6.06
C ARG A 415 17.90 0.97 5.52
N TRP A 416 17.08 -0.04 5.77
CA TRP A 416 15.71 -0.10 5.28
C TRP A 416 14.74 0.35 6.35
N ARG A 417 13.83 1.23 5.94
CA ARG A 417 12.59 1.49 6.68
C ARG A 417 11.47 0.71 5.99
N LEU A 418 11.22 -0.51 6.51
CA LEU A 418 9.98 -1.34 6.42
C LEU A 418 9.74 -2.15 5.12
N ALA A 419 9.01 -3.28 5.19
CA ALA A 419 8.80 -4.28 4.11
C ALA A 419 7.68 -5.33 4.38
N GLU A 420 7.59 -6.40 3.57
CA GLU A 420 6.36 -7.14 3.18
C GLU A 420 6.07 -8.51 3.85
N GLN A 421 4.79 -8.93 3.81
CA GLN A 421 4.08 -9.69 4.87
C GLN A 421 4.25 -11.23 4.98
N GLU A 422 4.61 -11.98 3.94
CA GLU A 422 4.48 -13.47 3.96
C GLU A 422 5.70 -14.21 4.55
N MET A 423 6.91 -13.71 4.29
CA MET A 423 8.17 -14.28 4.80
C MET A 423 8.31 -14.14 6.31
N HIS A 424 7.49 -13.30 6.93
CA HIS A 424 7.52 -13.06 8.36
C HIS A 424 7.10 -14.26 9.19
N VAL A 425 6.15 -15.06 8.71
CA VAL A 425 5.63 -16.19 9.49
C VAL A 425 6.73 -17.22 9.70
N PHE A 426 7.39 -17.63 8.61
CA PHE A 426 8.54 -18.54 8.67
C PHE A 426 9.68 -17.96 9.49
N LEU A 427 10.08 -16.73 9.20
CA LEU A 427 11.22 -16.13 9.86
C LEU A 427 10.96 -15.90 11.36
N ALA A 428 9.74 -15.49 11.75
CA ALA A 428 9.33 -15.38 13.14
C ALA A 428 9.43 -16.73 13.86
N ARG A 429 8.86 -17.80 13.29
CA ARG A 429 8.87 -19.11 13.95
C ARG A 429 10.27 -19.72 14.04
N VAL A 430 11.09 -19.58 13.01
CA VAL A 430 12.48 -20.06 13.04
C VAL A 430 13.29 -19.28 14.06
N MET A 431 13.22 -17.94 14.08
CA MET A 431 13.96 -17.11 15.04
C MET A 431 13.45 -17.28 16.48
N GLN A 432 12.15 -17.54 16.66
CA GLN A 432 11.59 -17.88 17.97
C GLN A 432 12.19 -19.19 18.52
N ARG A 433 12.42 -20.19 17.66
CA ARG A 433 12.78 -21.55 18.09
C ARG A 433 14.28 -21.85 18.05
N PHE A 434 15.00 -21.32 17.07
CA PHE A 434 16.36 -21.74 16.74
C PHE A 434 17.33 -20.58 16.65
N THR A 435 18.58 -20.87 17.02
CA THR A 435 19.77 -20.16 16.54
C THR A 435 20.28 -20.89 15.30
N VAL A 436 20.51 -20.14 14.23
CA VAL A 436 20.97 -20.62 12.92
C VAL A 436 22.46 -20.35 12.78
N ASP A 437 23.24 -21.40 12.53
CA ASP A 437 24.68 -21.36 12.30
C ASP A 437 25.03 -21.92 10.91
N TYR A 438 26.07 -21.36 10.29
CA TYR A 438 26.62 -21.84 9.02
C TYR A 438 28.14 -21.94 9.13
N LYS A 439 28.66 -23.18 9.15
CA LYS A 439 30.07 -23.50 9.43
C LYS A 439 30.87 -23.93 8.20
N TYR A 440 30.35 -23.65 7.00
CA TYR A 440 30.95 -24.05 5.72
C TYR A 440 31.47 -22.83 4.95
N GLU A 441 32.03 -23.06 3.77
CA GLU A 441 32.58 -22.03 2.89
C GLU A 441 31.53 -21.03 2.42
N ASP A 442 31.97 -19.79 2.17
CA ASP A 442 31.12 -18.73 1.62
C ASP A 442 30.52 -19.14 0.27
N ILE A 443 29.26 -18.78 0.07
CA ILE A 443 28.50 -19.15 -1.13
C ILE A 443 28.49 -18.01 -2.15
N GLU A 444 28.81 -18.34 -3.40
CA GLU A 444 28.51 -17.49 -4.55
C GLU A 444 27.09 -17.76 -5.08
N GLY A 445 26.50 -16.79 -5.79
CA GLY A 445 25.26 -17.00 -6.51
C GLY A 445 25.48 -17.24 -8.00
N HIS A 446 24.54 -17.91 -8.65
CA HIS A 446 24.50 -18.08 -10.10
C HIS A 446 23.07 -17.91 -10.64
N THR A 447 22.94 -17.61 -11.92
CA THR A 447 21.66 -17.35 -12.59
C THR A 447 21.12 -18.62 -13.24
N SER A 448 19.95 -19.08 -12.81
CA SER A 448 19.19 -20.18 -13.42
C SER A 448 17.73 -19.76 -13.56
N MET A 449 17.46 -18.82 -14.48
CA MET A 449 16.27 -17.93 -14.54
C MET A 449 16.16 -16.95 -13.36
N VAL A 450 16.35 -17.44 -12.15
CA VAL A 450 16.48 -16.67 -10.91
C VAL A 450 17.91 -16.82 -10.36
N PHE A 451 18.32 -15.91 -9.48
CA PHE A 451 19.61 -16.00 -8.80
C PHE A 451 19.51 -16.99 -7.63
N VAL A 452 20.38 -18.00 -7.62
CA VAL A 452 20.34 -19.13 -6.67
C VAL A 452 21.75 -19.44 -6.15
N PRO A 453 21.89 -20.14 -5.00
CA PRO A 453 23.19 -20.58 -4.48
C PRO A 453 23.98 -21.41 -5.50
N SER A 454 25.31 -21.27 -5.52
CA SER A 454 26.21 -22.09 -6.35
C SER A 454 26.28 -23.55 -5.90
N GLN A 455 25.94 -23.83 -4.65
CA GLN A 455 25.97 -25.14 -4.02
C GLN A 455 24.86 -25.27 -2.96
N PRO A 456 24.44 -26.50 -2.59
CA PRO A 456 23.44 -26.72 -1.56
C PRO A 456 23.83 -26.07 -0.22
N LEU A 457 22.87 -25.39 0.41
CA LEU A 457 23.03 -24.79 1.72
C LEU A 457 22.84 -25.85 2.81
N ARG A 458 23.79 -25.93 3.74
CA ARG A 458 23.74 -26.81 4.91
C ARG A 458 23.83 -25.97 6.18
N PHE A 459 22.81 -26.04 7.03
CA PHE A 459 22.70 -25.26 8.25
C PHE A 459 22.85 -26.14 9.50
N ASN A 460 23.38 -25.55 10.57
CA ASN A 460 23.27 -26.11 11.90
C ASN A 460 22.26 -25.27 12.68
N LEU A 461 21.28 -25.92 13.29
CA LEU A 461 20.22 -25.27 14.06
C LEU A 461 20.30 -25.72 15.51
N THR A 462 20.35 -24.77 16.43
CA THR A 462 20.39 -25.03 17.88
C THR A 462 19.12 -24.50 18.54
N GLU A 463 18.40 -25.33 19.29
CA GLU A 463 17.17 -24.89 19.98
C GLU A 463 17.46 -23.84 21.07
N ARG A 464 16.60 -22.81 21.17
CA ARG A 464 16.68 -21.75 22.20
C ARG A 464 15.95 -22.19 23.49
N HIS A 465 16.56 -21.97 24.66
CA HIS A 465 15.99 -22.29 25.98
C HIS A 465 14.66 -21.54 26.23
N GLY A 466 13.61 -22.26 26.65
CA GLY A 466 12.32 -21.68 27.06
C GLY A 466 11.16 -21.87 26.07
N SER A 467 11.43 -22.28 24.83
CA SER A 467 10.39 -22.50 23.84
C SER A 467 9.65 -23.84 24.10
N LYS A 468 8.35 -23.77 24.40
CA LYS A 468 7.42 -24.92 24.37
C LYS A 468 6.38 -24.64 23.28
N VAL A 469 5.89 -25.64 22.57
CA VAL A 469 4.84 -25.51 21.52
C VAL A 469 3.54 -26.16 22.05
N PRO A 470 2.33 -25.78 21.58
CA PRO A 470 1.10 -26.43 22.01
C PRO A 470 1.12 -27.93 21.70
N ARG A 471 0.45 -28.76 22.52
CA ARG A 471 0.45 -30.22 22.41
C ARG A 471 -0.23 -30.78 21.13
N ASP A 472 -0.86 -29.93 20.32
CA ASP A 472 -1.72 -30.35 19.21
C ASP A 472 -0.97 -30.67 17.89
N CYS A 473 0.35 -30.43 17.82
CA CYS A 473 1.10 -30.63 16.59
C CYS A 473 1.65 -32.06 16.38
N GLU A 474 1.83 -32.85 17.46
CA GLU A 474 2.39 -34.22 17.37
C GLU A 474 1.53 -35.17 16.51
N CYS A 475 0.22 -34.94 16.41
CA CYS A 475 -0.69 -35.72 15.57
C CYS A 475 -0.51 -35.50 14.05
N TRP A 476 0.14 -34.41 13.63
CA TRP A 476 0.28 -34.05 12.21
C TRP A 476 1.51 -34.68 11.55
N LEU A 477 2.58 -34.92 12.33
CA LEU A 477 3.80 -35.58 11.87
C LEU A 477 3.65 -37.11 11.72
N SER A 478 2.68 -37.70 12.42
CA SER A 478 2.39 -39.15 12.45
C SER A 478 1.35 -39.59 11.41
N GLY A 479 0.87 -38.69 10.54
CA GLY A 479 -0.06 -39.01 9.46
C GLY A 479 -1.44 -39.54 9.89
N THR A 480 -1.86 -39.32 11.15
CA THR A 480 -2.99 -40.03 11.78
C THR A 480 -4.31 -39.27 11.84
N ILE A 481 -4.45 -38.16 11.09
CA ILE A 481 -5.72 -37.45 10.85
C ILE A 481 -6.22 -37.82 9.45
N PRO A 482 -7.54 -38.00 9.21
CA PRO A 482 -8.02 -38.34 7.88
C PRO A 482 -7.58 -37.24 6.91
N VAL A 483 -6.88 -37.64 5.85
CA VAL A 483 -6.98 -36.94 4.57
C VAL A 483 -8.48 -36.75 4.35
N ILE A 484 -8.96 -35.51 4.25
CA ILE A 484 -10.36 -35.25 3.90
C ILE A 484 -10.55 -35.91 2.52
N GLY A 485 -11.11 -37.13 2.48
CA GLY A 485 -11.14 -37.92 1.25
C GLY A 485 -11.16 -39.46 1.33
N LEU A 486 -11.37 -40.12 2.48
CA LEU A 486 -11.69 -41.56 2.49
C LEU A 486 -13.00 -41.87 3.24
N PRO A 487 -13.91 -42.67 2.66
CA PRO A 487 -15.19 -43.00 3.28
C PRO A 487 -15.01 -44.17 4.25
N THR A 488 -14.79 -43.89 5.53
CA THR A 488 -15.03 -44.89 6.57
C THR A 488 -15.81 -44.25 7.72
N GLY A 489 -16.93 -44.88 8.05
CA GLY A 489 -17.94 -44.37 8.95
C GLY A 489 -17.48 -44.22 10.40
N GLU A 490 -18.25 -43.37 11.10
CA GLU A 490 -18.27 -43.14 12.54
C GLU A 490 -17.09 -42.36 13.15
N CYS A 491 -17.26 -41.03 13.32
CA CYS A 491 -17.01 -40.39 14.62
C CYS A 491 -17.59 -38.97 14.73
N LYS A 492 -17.98 -38.64 15.97
CA LYS A 492 -18.93 -37.62 16.41
C LYS A 492 -18.46 -36.17 16.23
N MET A 493 -19.39 -35.34 15.74
CA MET A 493 -19.40 -33.87 15.83
C MET A 493 -19.19 -33.36 17.27
N LEU A 494 -18.37 -32.32 17.44
CA LEU A 494 -18.39 -31.43 18.60
C LEU A 494 -18.89 -30.04 18.16
N ARG A 495 -20.13 -29.74 18.58
CA ARG A 495 -20.82 -28.44 18.48
C ARG A 495 -20.57 -27.61 19.73
N LEU A 496 -20.25 -26.33 19.54
CA LEU A 496 -20.61 -25.20 20.42
C LEU A 496 -20.84 -24.02 19.45
N GLY A 497 -21.99 -23.38 19.28
CA GLY A 497 -23.21 -23.32 20.07
C GLY A 497 -23.75 -21.88 20.03
N LEU A 498 -24.49 -21.54 18.97
CA LEU A 498 -25.28 -20.32 18.81
C LEU A 498 -26.41 -20.21 19.86
N ALA A 499 -26.60 -19.00 20.42
CA ALA A 499 -27.89 -18.42 20.82
C ALA A 499 -27.65 -16.90 20.87
N VAL A 500 -28.33 -16.00 20.16
CA VAL A 500 -29.77 -15.80 19.96
C VAL A 500 -29.97 -15.12 18.59
N ARG A 501 -30.86 -15.66 17.75
CA ARG A 501 -31.43 -14.95 16.60
C ARG A 501 -32.94 -14.93 16.75
N GLY A 502 -33.51 -13.73 16.77
CA GLY A 502 -34.94 -13.48 16.66
C GLY A 502 -35.21 -12.06 16.22
N ALA A 503 -35.77 -11.93 15.02
CA ALA A 503 -36.50 -10.79 14.44
C ALA A 503 -35.78 -9.75 13.54
N ILE A 504 -35.98 -9.94 12.23
CA ILE A 504 -36.46 -8.97 11.22
C ILE A 504 -35.49 -7.89 10.67
N ARG A 505 -34.99 -8.22 9.46
CA ARG A 505 -34.93 -7.45 8.19
C ARG A 505 -34.64 -5.93 8.18
N HIS A 506 -33.72 -5.62 7.26
CA HIS A 506 -33.43 -4.37 6.53
C HIS A 506 -32.19 -3.56 6.94
N VAL A 507 -31.49 -3.13 5.87
CA VAL A 507 -30.37 -2.18 5.77
C VAL A 507 -28.95 -2.78 5.87
N ALA A 508 -28.52 -3.48 4.81
CA ALA A 508 -27.11 -3.73 4.53
C ALA A 508 -26.53 -2.60 3.65
N GLY A 509 -26.20 -1.46 4.27
CA GLY A 509 -25.47 -0.37 3.66
C GLY A 509 -24.00 -0.41 4.07
N GLY A 510 -23.15 -1.09 3.29
CA GLY A 510 -21.71 -1.14 3.53
C GLY A 510 -21.03 0.21 3.28
N ALA A 511 -20.83 0.99 4.34
CA ALA A 511 -20.03 2.21 4.32
C ALA A 511 -18.54 1.85 4.14
N SER A 512 -17.96 2.30 3.04
CA SER A 512 -16.52 2.22 2.75
C SER A 512 -15.95 3.59 3.01
N VAL A 513 -15.06 3.68 4.00
CA VAL A 513 -14.16 4.82 4.24
C VAL A 513 -13.12 4.85 3.12
N ARG A 514 -12.80 6.03 2.56
CA ARG A 514 -11.89 6.16 1.40
C ARG A 514 -10.89 7.30 1.54
N GLN A 515 -9.71 7.01 0.99
CA GLN A 515 -8.70 7.92 0.39
C GLN A 515 -7.90 8.89 1.27
N ALA A 516 -7.70 8.55 2.54
CA ALA A 516 -6.47 8.92 3.26
C ALA A 516 -5.76 7.71 3.87
N SER A 517 -6.23 6.50 3.56
CA SER A 517 -5.57 5.26 3.95
C SER A 517 -4.34 5.02 3.09
N THR A 518 -3.21 5.48 3.59
CA THR A 518 -1.88 5.14 3.08
C THR A 518 -1.60 3.66 3.38
N SER A 519 -1.24 2.87 2.37
CA SER A 519 -0.55 1.60 2.56
C SER A 519 0.90 1.90 2.96
N GLY A 520 1.14 2.13 4.24
CA GLY A 520 2.47 2.40 4.79
C GLY A 520 2.70 1.56 6.05
N ASP A 521 3.80 0.83 6.10
CA ASP A 521 4.15 -0.12 7.17
C ASP A 521 4.73 0.52 8.45
N ASN A 522 4.67 1.85 8.65
CA ASN A 522 4.91 2.50 9.95
C ASN A 522 3.96 3.67 10.06
N LEU A 523 2.89 3.46 10.79
CA LEU A 523 1.95 4.51 11.12
C LEU A 523 2.40 5.17 12.43
N GLN A 524 2.55 6.49 12.42
CA GLN A 524 2.78 7.25 13.64
C GLN A 524 1.61 7.08 14.61
N GLN A 525 1.89 7.01 15.90
CA GLN A 525 0.87 6.92 16.92
C GLN A 525 0.56 8.31 17.46
N THR A 526 -0.73 8.62 17.64
CA THR A 526 -1.11 9.78 18.44
C THR A 526 -0.88 9.45 19.92
N VAL A 527 -0.89 10.49 20.76
CA VAL A 527 -0.83 10.33 22.22
C VAL A 527 -2.01 9.55 22.80
N LEU A 528 -3.07 9.34 22.01
CA LEU A 528 -4.28 8.60 22.36
C LEU A 528 -4.32 7.18 21.76
N TYR A 529 -3.22 6.67 21.21
CA TYR A 529 -3.20 5.34 20.59
C TYR A 529 -3.69 4.23 21.53
N ASN A 530 -3.16 4.18 22.76
CA ASN A 530 -3.56 3.18 23.75
C ASN A 530 -5.02 3.34 24.17
N PHE A 531 -5.45 4.59 24.40
CA PHE A 531 -6.86 4.92 24.65
C PHE A 531 -7.77 4.33 23.57
N HIS A 532 -7.41 4.47 22.29
CA HIS A 532 -8.20 3.93 21.18
C HIS A 532 -8.28 2.41 21.20
N VAL A 533 -7.14 1.73 21.39
CA VAL A 533 -7.08 0.27 21.46
C VAL A 533 -7.94 -0.25 22.61
N ASN A 534 -7.86 0.38 23.79
CA ASN A 534 -8.61 0.01 24.98
C ASN A 534 -10.13 0.20 24.81
N HIS A 535 -10.56 1.18 24.01
CA HIS A 535 -11.97 1.44 23.71
C HIS A 535 -12.48 0.69 22.46
N GLY A 536 -11.75 -0.32 21.98
CA GLY A 536 -12.16 -1.14 20.83
C GLY A 536 -12.07 -0.40 19.49
N GLY A 537 -11.18 0.60 19.39
CA GLY A 537 -10.89 1.32 18.17
C GLY A 537 -10.33 0.40 17.09
N LYS A 538 -10.96 0.39 15.92
CA LYS A 538 -10.47 -0.33 14.74
C LYS A 538 -9.45 0.54 14.02
N MET A 539 -8.18 0.33 14.35
CA MET A 539 -7.08 1.16 13.85
C MET A 539 -6.80 0.93 12.36
N VAL A 540 -6.65 2.02 11.61
CA VAL A 540 -6.28 2.02 10.19
C VAL A 540 -5.21 3.10 9.95
N GLY A 541 -4.46 2.98 8.85
CA GLY A 541 -3.62 4.08 8.38
C GLY A 541 -4.47 5.26 7.91
N PHE A 542 -4.12 6.47 8.34
CA PHE A 542 -4.71 7.72 7.91
C PHE A 542 -3.67 8.83 7.96
N ALA A 543 -3.33 9.43 6.82
CA ALA A 543 -2.34 10.52 6.74
C ALA A 543 -0.99 10.21 7.44
N GLY A 544 -0.54 8.94 7.38
CA GLY A 544 0.69 8.50 8.05
C GLY A 544 0.55 8.18 9.55
N TYR A 545 -0.66 8.25 10.12
CA TYR A 545 -0.96 7.92 11.52
C TYR A 545 -1.87 6.69 11.66
N ALA A 546 -1.79 6.00 12.81
CA ALA A 546 -2.69 4.93 13.20
C ALA A 546 -3.91 5.53 13.90
N MET A 547 -5.05 5.55 13.21
CA MET A 547 -6.26 6.24 13.66
C MET A 547 -7.46 5.28 13.66
N PRO A 548 -8.40 5.39 14.61
CA PRO A 548 -9.58 4.54 14.66
C PRO A 548 -10.58 4.91 13.56
N VAL A 549 -10.91 3.97 12.68
CA VAL A 549 -11.95 4.18 11.65
C VAL A 549 -13.36 4.15 12.26
N GLN A 550 -13.55 3.36 13.30
CA GLN A 550 -14.75 3.23 14.13
C GLN A 550 -14.38 2.54 15.45
N TYR A 551 -15.30 2.50 16.42
CA TYR A 551 -15.13 1.81 17.70
C TYR A 551 -16.11 0.63 17.82
N GLY A 552 -15.63 -0.49 18.37
CA GLY A 552 -16.42 -1.69 18.64
C GLY A 552 -17.18 -2.25 17.42
N SER A 553 -18.36 -2.80 17.67
CA SER A 553 -19.31 -3.27 16.65
C SER A 553 -20.25 -2.17 16.14
N VAL A 554 -20.16 -0.95 16.68
CA VAL A 554 -21.00 0.18 16.30
C VAL A 554 -20.69 0.56 14.84
N GLY A 555 -21.73 0.55 14.00
CA GLY A 555 -21.61 0.94 12.60
C GLY A 555 -21.37 2.45 12.45
N ILE A 556 -20.64 2.85 11.42
CA ILE A 556 -20.36 4.27 11.10
C ILE A 556 -21.64 5.12 11.08
N GLY A 557 -22.73 4.60 10.51
CA GLY A 557 -24.00 5.32 10.46
C GLY A 557 -24.67 5.53 11.82
N VAL A 558 -24.43 4.64 12.79
CA VAL A 558 -24.92 4.81 14.17
C VAL A 558 -24.07 5.87 14.87
N SER A 559 -22.74 5.75 14.82
CA SER A 559 -21.82 6.75 15.40
C SER A 559 -22.05 8.16 14.83
N HIS A 560 -22.31 8.28 13.53
CA HIS A 560 -22.72 9.54 12.90
C HIS A 560 -23.99 10.12 13.55
N LYS A 561 -25.03 9.30 13.71
CA LYS A 561 -26.30 9.73 14.31
C LYS A 561 -26.13 10.09 15.79
N THR A 562 -25.28 9.37 16.53
CA THR A 562 -24.91 9.75 17.90
C THR A 562 -24.35 11.16 17.92
N VAL A 563 -23.38 11.49 17.06
CA VAL A 563 -22.79 12.85 17.03
C VAL A 563 -23.84 13.92 16.72
N ARG A 564 -24.77 13.65 15.80
CA ARG A 564 -25.88 14.57 15.45
C ARG A 564 -26.90 14.77 16.57
N SER A 565 -27.07 13.81 17.47
CA SER A 565 -28.13 13.82 18.49
C SER A 565 -27.64 13.96 19.93
N SER A 566 -26.36 13.72 20.17
CA SER A 566 -25.71 13.71 21.47
C SER A 566 -24.34 14.40 21.39
N CYS A 567 -23.24 13.67 21.59
CA CYS A 567 -21.89 14.18 21.47
C CYS A 567 -20.89 13.06 21.15
N GLY A 568 -20.02 13.30 20.16
CA GLY A 568 -18.89 12.43 19.86
C GLY A 568 -17.55 13.06 20.20
N LEU A 569 -16.60 12.21 20.59
CA LEU A 569 -15.22 12.54 20.88
C LEU A 569 -14.32 12.00 19.77
N PHE A 570 -13.58 12.89 19.11
CA PHE A 570 -12.65 12.55 18.03
C PHE A 570 -11.22 12.87 18.45
N ASP A 571 -10.31 11.93 18.22
CA ASP A 571 -8.88 12.23 18.23
C ASP A 571 -8.46 12.86 16.90
N VAL A 572 -7.95 14.08 16.97
CA VAL A 572 -7.39 14.83 15.84
C VAL A 572 -5.96 15.27 16.10
N SER A 573 -5.26 14.60 17.04
CA SER A 573 -3.89 14.92 17.46
C SER A 573 -2.84 14.75 16.36
N HIS A 574 -3.19 14.09 15.27
CA HIS A 574 -2.37 13.95 14.07
C HIS A 574 -2.27 15.26 13.26
N MET A 575 -3.20 16.21 13.45
CA MET A 575 -3.16 17.52 12.78
C MET A 575 -1.94 18.34 13.20
N LEU A 576 -1.45 19.20 12.30
CA LEU A 576 -0.29 20.04 12.57
C LEU A 576 -0.72 21.27 13.37
N GLN A 577 -0.31 21.33 14.64
CA GLN A 577 -0.49 22.49 15.50
C GLN A 577 0.78 23.35 15.53
N TRP A 578 0.65 24.65 15.37
CA TRP A 578 1.81 25.56 15.40
C TRP A 578 1.44 26.97 15.83
N ARG A 579 2.45 27.70 16.29
CA ARG A 579 2.37 29.11 16.68
C ARG A 579 3.24 29.96 15.76
N LEU A 580 2.74 31.14 15.44
CA LEU A 580 3.51 32.16 14.74
C LEU A 580 3.64 33.39 15.63
N TRP A 581 4.88 33.79 15.87
CA TRP A 581 5.27 34.84 16.78
C TRP A 581 6.06 35.94 16.04
N GLY A 582 6.40 37.02 16.74
CA GLY A 582 7.12 38.17 16.20
C GLY A 582 6.19 39.32 15.82
N ALA A 583 6.73 40.53 15.74
CA ALA A 583 5.97 41.75 15.45
C ALA A 583 5.31 41.70 14.06
N ASP A 584 5.95 41.07 13.08
CA ASP A 584 5.48 40.97 11.70
C ASP A 584 4.69 39.70 11.38
N ARG A 585 4.32 38.88 12.38
CA ARG A 585 3.61 37.60 12.18
C ARG A 585 2.36 37.69 11.30
N VAL A 586 1.56 38.74 11.46
CA VAL A 586 0.34 38.97 10.67
C VAL A 586 0.71 39.34 9.24
N LYS A 587 1.64 40.28 9.06
CA LYS A 587 2.15 40.72 7.76
C LYS A 587 2.76 39.55 6.97
N PHE A 588 3.49 38.67 7.64
CA PHE A 588 4.05 37.48 7.02
C PHE A 588 2.95 36.51 6.57
N ILE A 589 2.06 36.09 7.48
CA ILE A 589 1.11 35.02 7.15
C ILE A 589 0.10 35.46 6.08
N GLU A 590 -0.26 36.74 6.05
CA GLU A 590 -1.17 37.27 5.04
C GLU A 590 -0.60 37.22 3.62
N ARG A 591 0.73 37.18 3.43
CA ARG A 591 1.29 36.90 2.09
C ARG A 591 0.86 35.53 1.56
N LEU A 592 0.60 34.58 2.45
CA LEU A 592 0.38 33.17 2.12
C LEU A 592 -1.08 32.74 2.23
N VAL A 593 -1.89 33.45 3.02
CA VAL A 593 -3.29 33.11 3.27
C VAL A 593 -4.28 34.15 2.72
N VAL A 594 -5.49 33.72 2.38
CA VAL A 594 -6.53 34.60 1.80
C VAL A 594 -7.38 35.36 2.82
N ALA A 595 -7.38 34.95 4.08
CA ALA A 595 -8.14 35.60 5.15
C ALA A 595 -7.58 36.98 5.55
N ASP A 596 -8.43 37.82 6.11
CA ASP A 596 -8.05 39.08 6.76
C ASP A 596 -7.71 38.80 8.23
N VAL A 597 -6.47 38.40 8.48
CA VAL A 597 -5.94 38.03 9.79
C VAL A 597 -5.71 39.28 10.66
N GLU A 598 -5.29 40.39 10.05
CA GLU A 598 -5.17 41.70 10.69
C GLU A 598 -6.50 42.17 11.29
N GLY A 599 -7.59 41.98 10.55
CA GLY A 599 -8.95 42.33 10.96
C GLY A 599 -9.58 41.38 11.98
N LEU A 600 -8.95 40.26 12.32
CA LEU A 600 -9.48 39.35 13.34
C LEU A 600 -9.45 40.01 14.72
N PRO A 601 -10.56 39.98 15.48
CA PRO A 601 -10.54 40.30 16.90
C PRO A 601 -9.60 39.37 17.67
N GLU A 602 -9.13 39.80 18.82
CA GLU A 602 -8.40 38.91 19.72
C GLU A 602 -9.25 37.70 20.09
N ASN A 603 -8.57 36.56 20.26
CA ASN A 603 -9.17 35.29 20.62
C ASN A 603 -10.27 34.81 19.65
N THR A 604 -10.15 35.21 18.38
CA THR A 604 -11.02 34.78 17.29
C THR A 604 -10.18 34.19 16.16
N GLY A 605 -10.71 33.17 15.51
CA GLY A 605 -10.12 32.56 14.33
C GLY A 605 -11.05 32.52 13.14
N THR A 606 -10.54 32.01 12.04
CA THR A 606 -11.27 31.79 10.79
C THR A 606 -10.66 30.60 10.05
N LEU A 607 -11.48 29.93 9.25
CA LEU A 607 -10.96 29.10 8.16
C LEU A 607 -10.24 30.02 7.17
N SER A 608 -9.07 29.59 6.72
CA SER A 608 -8.29 30.24 5.69
C SER A 608 -7.66 29.19 4.78
N LEU A 609 -7.07 29.65 3.68
CA LEU A 609 -6.47 28.82 2.64
C LEU A 609 -5.05 29.30 2.40
N LEU A 610 -4.07 28.42 2.47
CA LEU A 610 -2.74 28.65 1.89
C LEU A 610 -2.88 28.58 0.38
N THR A 611 -2.30 29.52 -0.36
CA THR A 611 -2.37 29.55 -1.83
C THR A 611 -0.99 29.58 -2.48
N ASN A 612 -0.92 29.12 -3.72
CA ASN A 612 0.27 29.20 -4.57
C ASN A 612 0.16 30.38 -5.57
N PRO A 613 1.26 30.75 -6.28
CA PRO A 613 1.23 31.82 -7.27
C PRO A 613 0.20 31.64 -8.40
N GLU A 614 -0.18 30.40 -8.69
CA GLU A 614 -1.19 30.03 -9.69
C GLU A 614 -2.64 30.14 -9.15
N GLY A 615 -2.80 30.51 -7.87
CA GLY A 615 -4.10 30.68 -7.21
C GLY A 615 -4.75 29.39 -6.73
N GLY A 616 -4.06 28.26 -6.86
CA GLY A 616 -4.48 26.97 -6.29
C GLY A 616 -4.29 26.89 -4.78
N ILE A 617 -5.02 25.98 -4.13
CA ILE A 617 -5.03 25.83 -2.67
C ILE A 617 -3.96 24.83 -2.24
N VAL A 618 -2.98 25.28 -1.47
CA VAL A 618 -1.91 24.45 -0.91
C VAL A 618 -2.41 23.63 0.26
N ASP A 619 -3.18 24.23 1.16
CA ASP A 619 -3.91 23.55 2.23
C ASP A 619 -5.00 24.46 2.79
N ASP A 620 -6.01 23.90 3.44
CA ASP A 620 -6.96 24.63 4.28
C ASP A 620 -6.60 24.52 5.77
N LEU A 621 -6.77 25.61 6.51
CA LEU A 621 -6.35 25.71 7.91
C LEU A 621 -7.27 26.60 8.74
N ILE A 622 -7.29 26.39 10.06
CA ILE A 622 -7.87 27.34 11.00
C ILE A 622 -6.75 28.20 11.58
N ILE A 623 -6.85 29.51 11.40
CA ILE A 623 -5.92 30.49 11.97
C ILE A 623 -6.63 31.35 12.99
N SER A 624 -6.05 31.47 14.18
CA SER A 624 -6.60 32.24 15.30
C SER A 624 -5.64 33.31 15.76
N ARG A 625 -6.14 34.54 15.92
CA ARG A 625 -5.41 35.61 16.60
C ARG A 625 -5.60 35.45 18.10
N THR A 626 -4.52 35.28 18.85
CA THR A 626 -4.60 35.08 20.30
C THR A 626 -4.28 36.37 21.07
N SER A 627 -4.73 36.47 22.31
CA SER A 627 -4.31 37.55 23.23
C SER A 627 -2.87 37.41 23.74
N GLN A 628 -2.20 36.28 23.48
CA GLN A 628 -0.83 35.98 23.95
C GLN A 628 0.23 36.34 22.89
N SER A 629 -0.01 37.39 22.09
CA SER A 629 0.92 37.93 21.08
C SER A 629 1.44 36.92 20.04
N HIS A 630 0.72 35.83 19.79
CA HIS A 630 0.98 34.89 18.69
C HIS A 630 -0.30 34.56 17.92
N LEU A 631 -0.12 34.00 16.72
CA LEU A 631 -1.18 33.32 15.99
C LEU A 631 -1.12 31.83 16.31
N TYR A 632 -2.26 31.21 16.58
CA TYR A 632 -2.39 29.77 16.76
C TYR A 632 -3.04 29.18 15.51
N VAL A 633 -2.41 28.16 14.94
CA VAL A 633 -2.81 27.59 13.65
C VAL A 633 -2.88 26.07 13.74
N VAL A 634 -3.93 25.51 13.13
CA VAL A 634 -4.11 24.07 12.94
C VAL A 634 -4.33 23.80 11.46
N SER A 635 -3.48 22.97 10.85
CA SER A 635 -3.58 22.54 9.45
C SER A 635 -3.58 21.02 9.30
N ASN A 636 -3.85 20.52 8.08
CA ASN A 636 -4.12 19.10 7.86
C ASN A 636 -2.89 18.23 8.08
N ALA A 637 -3.10 17.06 8.70
CA ALA A 637 -2.03 16.09 8.94
C ALA A 637 -1.36 15.61 7.65
N GLY A 638 -2.15 15.33 6.61
CA GLY A 638 -1.68 14.83 5.32
C GLY A 638 -0.86 15.86 4.52
N CYS A 639 -0.93 17.14 4.90
CA CYS A 639 -0.20 18.23 4.26
C CYS A 639 1.05 18.64 5.03
N ARG A 640 1.32 18.06 6.21
CA ARG A 640 2.35 18.50 7.15
C ARG A 640 3.70 18.86 6.50
N ASP A 641 4.27 17.95 5.72
CA ASP A 641 5.58 18.19 5.10
C ASP A 641 5.51 19.26 4.00
N LYS A 642 4.40 19.30 3.25
CA LYS A 642 4.15 20.30 2.21
C LYS A 642 3.98 21.69 2.79
N ASP A 643 3.13 21.83 3.81
CA ASP A 643 2.86 23.07 4.54
C ASP A 643 4.15 23.61 5.16
N LEU A 644 4.88 22.78 5.89
CA LEU A 644 6.11 23.19 6.55
C LEU A 644 7.17 23.62 5.54
N THR A 645 7.27 22.94 4.39
CA THR A 645 8.19 23.34 3.32
C THR A 645 7.79 24.69 2.73
N HIS A 646 6.51 24.86 2.39
CA HIS A 646 5.97 26.10 1.85
C HIS A 646 6.17 27.28 2.82
N LEU A 647 5.82 27.10 4.09
CA LEU A 647 5.97 28.11 5.14
C LEU A 647 7.44 28.45 5.41
N ARG A 648 8.33 27.45 5.54
CA ARG A 648 9.76 27.68 5.84
C ARG A 648 10.48 28.44 4.73
N ASN A 649 10.16 28.15 3.46
CA ASN A 649 10.77 28.85 2.33
C ASN A 649 10.41 30.33 2.33
N HIS A 650 9.12 30.65 2.48
CA HIS A 650 8.67 32.05 2.56
C HIS A 650 9.14 32.73 3.85
N LEU A 651 9.22 32.02 4.96
CA LEU A 651 9.71 32.53 6.24
C LEU A 651 11.19 32.93 6.14
N ALA A 652 12.03 32.10 5.50
CA ALA A 652 13.44 32.39 5.29
C ALA A 652 13.62 33.66 4.44
N GLN A 653 12.84 33.80 3.36
CA GLN A 653 12.85 35.00 2.53
C GLN A 653 12.40 36.24 3.33
N PHE A 654 11.29 36.15 4.06
CA PHE A 654 10.76 37.28 4.84
C PHE A 654 11.74 37.76 5.92
N LYS A 655 12.46 36.82 6.56
CA LYS A 655 13.55 37.15 7.50
C LYS A 655 14.74 37.81 6.82
N ALA A 656 15.11 37.36 5.62
CA ALA A 656 16.18 37.99 4.84
C ALA A 656 15.83 39.42 4.42
N GLU A 657 14.54 39.74 4.27
CA GLU A 657 14.00 41.09 4.06
C GLU A 657 13.94 41.94 5.36
N GLY A 658 14.40 41.39 6.50
CA GLY A 658 14.45 42.07 7.80
C GLY A 658 13.20 41.94 8.66
N GLY A 659 12.28 41.04 8.33
CA GLY A 659 11.04 40.84 9.09
C GLY A 659 11.19 40.05 10.39
N ASP A 660 10.52 40.48 11.45
CA ASP A 660 10.48 39.81 12.75
C ASP A 660 9.32 38.81 12.84
N VAL A 661 9.63 37.55 12.58
CA VAL A 661 8.67 36.45 12.65
C VAL A 661 9.36 35.13 13.02
N HIS A 662 8.76 34.32 13.89
CA HIS A 662 9.26 32.97 14.16
C HIS A 662 8.11 31.97 14.33
N MET A 663 8.34 30.76 13.83
CA MET A 663 7.36 29.68 13.82
C MET A 663 7.79 28.59 14.79
N GLU A 664 6.85 28.13 15.61
CA GLU A 664 7.02 27.09 16.62
C GLU A 664 6.01 25.97 16.35
N ILE A 665 6.48 24.73 16.20
CA ILE A 665 5.58 23.57 16.06
C ILE A 665 5.25 23.08 17.46
N ILE A 666 3.96 22.87 17.75
CA ILE A 666 3.52 22.30 19.02
C ILE A 666 3.62 20.78 18.91
N THR A 667 4.53 20.17 19.67
CA THR A 667 4.79 18.72 19.65
C THR A 667 4.45 18.00 20.95
N ASP A 668 4.15 18.77 22.00
CA ASP A 668 3.89 18.34 23.36
C ASP A 668 2.40 18.39 23.74
N HIS A 669 1.51 18.53 22.75
CA HIS A 669 0.06 18.54 22.93
C HIS A 669 -0.64 17.50 22.04
N GLY A 670 -1.70 16.88 22.57
CA GLY A 670 -2.76 16.26 21.79
C GLY A 670 -3.80 17.29 21.32
N LEU A 671 -4.68 16.87 20.42
CA LEU A 671 -5.81 17.68 19.96
C LEU A 671 -7.06 16.80 19.89
N ILE A 672 -8.07 17.18 20.67
CA ILE A 672 -9.31 16.42 20.84
C ILE A 672 -10.47 17.28 20.34
N ALA A 673 -11.38 16.70 19.55
CA ALA A 673 -12.59 17.39 19.13
C ALA A 673 -13.83 16.76 19.80
N LEU A 674 -14.54 17.57 20.59
CA LEU A 674 -15.81 17.22 21.23
C LEU A 674 -16.94 17.87 20.43
N GLN A 675 -17.80 17.09 19.79
CA GLN A 675 -18.69 17.58 18.73
C GLN A 675 -20.11 17.02 18.90
N GLY A 676 -21.12 17.86 18.84
CA GLY A 676 -22.53 17.49 18.94
C GLY A 676 -23.33 18.47 19.82
N PRO A 677 -24.67 18.40 19.77
CA PRO A 677 -25.53 19.31 20.53
C PRO A 677 -25.31 19.29 22.05
N LEU A 678 -24.77 18.20 22.61
CA LEU A 678 -24.47 18.10 24.05
C LEU A 678 -23.01 18.46 24.40
N ALA A 679 -22.18 18.85 23.43
CA ALA A 679 -20.77 19.14 23.67
C ALA A 679 -20.55 20.25 24.71
N ALA A 680 -21.33 21.33 24.66
CA ALA A 680 -21.23 22.43 25.63
C ALA A 680 -21.64 21.99 27.03
N SER A 681 -22.75 21.26 27.18
CA SER A 681 -23.20 20.76 28.48
C SER A 681 -22.23 19.74 29.11
N ILE A 682 -21.50 18.98 28.28
CA ILE A 682 -20.47 18.04 28.74
C ILE A 682 -19.22 18.79 29.21
N LEU A 683 -18.81 19.83 28.48
CA LEU A 683 -17.57 20.56 28.76
C LEU A 683 -17.71 21.59 29.89
N GLU A 684 -18.86 22.27 30.01
CA GLU A 684 -19.15 23.31 31.00
C GLU A 684 -18.78 22.92 32.46
N PRO A 685 -19.18 21.76 33.00
CA PRO A 685 -18.84 21.41 34.39
C PRO A 685 -17.36 21.05 34.59
N LEU A 686 -16.61 20.85 33.50
CA LEU A 686 -15.20 20.47 33.55
C LEU A 686 -14.27 21.67 33.44
N VAL A 687 -14.78 22.88 33.16
CA VAL A 687 -13.92 24.07 33.00
C VAL A 687 -13.89 24.95 34.24
N GLU A 688 -12.75 25.60 34.48
CA GLU A 688 -12.71 26.77 35.36
C GLU A 688 -13.19 28.00 34.57
N GLY A 689 -14.39 28.48 34.89
CA GLY A 689 -15.08 29.55 34.17
C GLY A 689 -16.37 29.03 33.53
N THR A 690 -16.67 29.48 32.32
CA THR A 690 -17.82 29.03 31.53
C THR A 690 -17.38 28.82 30.08
N VAL A 691 -18.11 28.06 29.26
CA VAL A 691 -17.98 28.04 27.78
C VAL A 691 -19.18 28.69 27.08
N GLU A 692 -20.17 29.19 27.82
CA GLU A 692 -21.39 29.81 27.26
C GLU A 692 -21.12 31.11 26.48
N ASP A 693 -20.12 31.88 26.91
CA ASP A 693 -19.70 33.14 26.27
C ASP A 693 -18.62 32.94 25.19
N LEU A 694 -18.19 31.69 24.95
CA LEU A 694 -17.29 31.33 23.87
C LEU A 694 -18.12 31.01 22.63
N TYR A 695 -18.14 31.89 21.63
CA TYR A 695 -18.91 31.69 20.39
C TYR A 695 -18.11 30.96 19.31
N PHE A 696 -18.79 30.49 18.26
CA PHE A 696 -18.19 29.80 17.14
C PHE A 696 -17.00 30.58 16.57
N MET A 697 -15.90 29.87 16.34
CA MET A 697 -14.57 30.37 15.95
C MET A 697 -13.86 31.25 16.98
N GLN A 698 -14.33 31.32 18.23
CA GLN A 698 -13.56 31.91 19.32
C GLN A 698 -12.71 30.86 20.04
N THR A 699 -11.59 31.32 20.60
CA THR A 699 -10.60 30.48 21.25
C THR A 699 -10.01 31.15 22.48
N ARG A 700 -9.84 30.44 23.58
CA ARG A 700 -9.13 30.98 24.75
C ARG A 700 -8.39 29.89 25.54
N PRO A 701 -7.33 30.23 26.28
CA PRO A 701 -6.79 29.37 27.31
C PRO A 701 -7.84 29.13 28.40
N MET A 702 -7.99 27.89 28.85
CA MET A 702 -8.90 27.50 29.94
C MET A 702 -8.28 26.34 30.73
N ILE A 703 -8.63 26.22 32.00
CA ILE A 703 -8.37 24.99 32.75
C ILE A 703 -9.55 24.04 32.50
N VAL A 704 -9.27 22.84 31.98
CA VAL A 704 -10.26 21.79 31.70
C VAL A 704 -9.86 20.56 32.50
N ALA A 705 -10.72 20.10 33.41
CA ALA A 705 -10.47 19.01 34.35
C ALA A 705 -9.12 19.17 35.08
N GLY A 706 -8.83 20.39 35.58
CA GLY A 706 -7.58 20.72 36.25
C GLY A 706 -6.34 20.84 35.34
N THR A 707 -6.49 20.72 34.02
CA THR A 707 -5.40 20.79 33.04
C THR A 707 -5.46 22.08 32.21
N PRO A 708 -4.36 22.83 32.07
CA PRO A 708 -4.33 24.01 31.20
C PRO A 708 -4.40 23.58 29.73
N CYS A 709 -5.45 24.02 29.05
CA CYS A 709 -5.74 23.71 27.66
C CYS A 709 -5.99 24.99 26.86
N ARG A 710 -5.94 24.89 25.53
CA ARG A 710 -6.55 25.89 24.64
C ARG A 710 -7.84 25.32 24.09
N VAL A 711 -8.96 25.97 24.39
CA VAL A 711 -10.29 25.58 23.94
C VAL A 711 -10.73 26.50 22.81
N THR A 712 -11.11 25.92 21.67
CA THR A 712 -11.61 26.64 20.50
C THR A 712 -12.99 26.10 20.15
N ARG A 713 -14.02 26.94 20.06
CA ARG A 713 -15.37 26.50 19.67
C ARG A 713 -15.47 26.41 18.16
N CYS A 714 -14.89 25.36 17.60
CA CYS A 714 -14.89 25.05 16.18
C CYS A 714 -15.13 23.54 15.96
N GLY A 715 -15.18 23.13 14.70
CA GLY A 715 -15.45 21.73 14.40
C GLY A 715 -15.49 21.39 12.92
N TYR A 716 -15.48 20.09 12.65
CA TYR A 716 -15.50 19.51 11.31
C TYR A 716 -16.72 18.62 11.08
N THR A 717 -17.84 18.94 11.73
CA THR A 717 -19.07 18.10 11.72
C THR A 717 -20.33 18.86 11.29
N GLY A 718 -20.28 20.20 11.34
CA GLY A 718 -21.46 21.06 11.18
C GLY A 718 -22.30 21.20 12.45
N GLU A 719 -22.05 20.41 13.49
CA GLU A 719 -22.66 20.62 14.81
C GLU A 719 -21.92 21.69 15.61
N ASP A 720 -22.50 22.10 16.75
CA ASP A 720 -21.75 22.79 17.78
C ASP A 720 -20.68 21.87 18.39
N GLY A 721 -19.63 22.46 18.95
CA GLY A 721 -18.53 21.70 19.52
C GLY A 721 -17.25 22.49 19.71
N PHE A 722 -16.26 21.80 20.26
CA PHE A 722 -14.98 22.36 20.64
C PHE A 722 -13.83 21.49 20.14
N GLU A 723 -12.70 22.14 19.82
CA GLU A 723 -11.39 21.51 19.76
C GLU A 723 -10.58 21.95 20.97
N ILE A 724 -9.94 20.99 21.63
CA ILE A 724 -9.20 21.15 22.88
C ILE A 724 -7.76 20.71 22.64
N SER A 725 -6.85 21.69 22.59
CA SER A 725 -5.42 21.44 22.59
C SER A 725 -4.97 21.22 24.03
N VAL A 726 -4.49 20.02 24.34
CA VAL A 726 -4.22 19.53 25.70
C VAL A 726 -2.80 19.01 25.78
N PRO A 727 -2.03 19.26 26.86
CA PRO A 727 -0.71 18.67 27.04
C PRO A 727 -0.75 17.13 26.91
N SER A 728 0.19 16.56 26.16
CA SER A 728 0.19 15.13 25.78
C SER A 728 0.04 14.18 26.97
N GLY A 729 0.70 14.48 28.09
CA GLY A 729 0.64 13.66 29.32
C GLY A 729 -0.72 13.66 30.03
N LYS A 730 -1.66 14.51 29.61
CA LYS A 730 -3.01 14.64 30.18
C LYS A 730 -4.13 14.32 29.17
N ALA A 731 -3.78 14.01 27.92
CA ALA A 731 -4.76 13.80 26.87
C ALA A 731 -5.67 12.59 27.14
N GLU A 732 -5.11 11.45 27.56
CA GLU A 732 -5.86 10.23 27.86
C GLU A 732 -6.81 10.43 29.06
N GLU A 733 -6.32 11.02 30.15
CA GLU A 733 -7.12 11.36 31.33
C GLU A 733 -8.31 12.28 30.99
N LEU A 734 -8.09 13.28 30.14
CA LEU A 734 -9.16 14.16 29.67
C LEU A 734 -10.17 13.40 28.81
N CYS A 735 -9.73 12.53 27.90
CA CYS A 735 -10.63 11.70 27.10
C CYS A 735 -11.51 10.81 27.97
N GLU A 736 -10.93 10.12 28.97
CA GLU A 736 -11.69 9.29 29.92
C GLU A 736 -12.73 10.12 30.68
N THR A 737 -12.35 11.32 31.13
CA THR A 737 -13.26 12.23 31.83
C THR A 737 -14.44 12.65 30.95
N LEU A 738 -14.18 12.95 29.67
CA LEU A 738 -15.21 13.32 28.70
C LEU A 738 -16.14 12.16 28.37
N LEU A 739 -15.61 10.93 28.24
CA LEU A 739 -16.41 9.71 28.07
C LEU A 739 -17.30 9.45 29.29
N GLY A 740 -16.75 9.56 30.49
CA GLY A 740 -17.49 9.43 31.75
C GLY A 740 -18.59 10.49 31.93
N SER A 741 -18.47 11.62 31.22
CA SER A 741 -19.44 12.72 31.21
C SER A 741 -20.50 12.62 30.11
N GLY A 742 -20.51 11.54 29.32
CA GLY A 742 -21.53 11.24 28.33
C GLY A 742 -21.14 11.46 26.86
N ALA A 743 -19.87 11.73 26.56
CA ALA A 743 -19.38 11.71 25.18
C ALA A 743 -19.14 10.27 24.71
N GLU A 744 -19.33 9.99 23.42
CA GLU A 744 -18.99 8.69 22.82
C GLU A 744 -17.80 8.79 21.87
N PRO A 745 -16.86 7.82 21.87
CA PRO A 745 -15.74 7.84 20.94
C PRO A 745 -16.22 7.68 19.48
N ALA A 746 -15.74 8.55 18.58
CA ALA A 746 -16.14 8.59 17.19
C ALA A 746 -14.93 8.55 16.25
N GLY A 747 -14.99 7.67 15.26
CA GLY A 747 -13.87 7.38 14.35
C GLY A 747 -13.94 8.13 13.01
N LEU A 748 -12.92 7.91 12.17
CA LEU A 748 -12.76 8.56 10.86
C LEU A 748 -13.97 8.38 9.92
N GLY A 749 -14.65 7.24 9.97
CA GLY A 749 -15.82 6.99 9.12
C GLY A 749 -17.00 7.92 9.44
N ALA A 750 -17.25 8.17 10.73
CA ALA A 750 -18.29 9.12 11.15
C ALA A 750 -17.85 10.56 10.82
N ARG A 751 -16.57 10.89 11.05
CA ARG A 751 -15.99 12.20 10.71
C ARG A 751 -16.21 12.56 9.23
N ASP A 752 -15.91 11.65 8.30
CA ASP A 752 -16.05 11.91 6.86
C ASP A 752 -17.51 12.03 6.39
N SER A 753 -18.44 11.29 6.99
CA SER A 753 -19.87 11.46 6.65
C SER A 753 -20.46 12.74 7.23
N LEU A 754 -20.09 13.14 8.45
CA LEU A 754 -20.54 14.39 9.08
C LEU A 754 -20.06 15.63 8.33
N ARG A 755 -18.76 15.69 8.00
CA ARG A 755 -18.17 16.82 7.26
C ARG A 755 -18.80 16.98 5.88
N LEU A 756 -19.07 15.86 5.20
CA LEU A 756 -19.64 15.88 3.85
C LEU A 756 -21.07 16.40 3.88
N GLU A 757 -21.89 15.94 4.84
CA GLU A 757 -23.23 16.50 5.08
C GLU A 757 -23.19 18.00 5.43
N ALA A 758 -22.18 18.43 6.19
CA ALA A 758 -21.94 19.84 6.52
C ALA A 758 -21.34 20.65 5.36
N GLY A 759 -21.13 20.06 4.19
CA GLY A 759 -20.60 20.77 3.01
C GLY A 759 -19.13 21.20 3.13
N LEU A 760 -18.39 20.66 4.10
CA LEU A 760 -17.00 21.00 4.39
C LEU A 760 -16.04 20.24 3.46
N CYS A 761 -15.08 20.96 2.88
CA CYS A 761 -14.08 20.41 1.98
C CYS A 761 -13.13 19.47 2.71
N LEU A 762 -12.69 18.41 2.02
CA LEU A 762 -11.57 17.56 2.40
C LEU A 762 -10.40 17.84 1.44
N TYR A 763 -9.29 18.34 1.96
CA TYR A 763 -8.08 18.57 1.18
C TYR A 763 -7.56 17.27 0.52
N GLY A 764 -7.06 17.39 -0.71
CA GLY A 764 -6.64 16.27 -1.55
C GLY A 764 -7.79 15.49 -2.20
N ASN A 765 -9.04 15.88 -1.93
CA ASN A 765 -10.24 15.34 -2.60
C ASN A 765 -11.03 16.48 -3.25
N ASP A 766 -11.60 17.38 -2.43
CA ASP A 766 -12.49 18.44 -2.90
C ASP A 766 -11.76 19.73 -3.28
N ILE A 767 -10.54 19.88 -2.79
CA ILE A 767 -9.63 20.99 -3.07
C ILE A 767 -8.19 20.46 -3.09
N ASP A 768 -7.38 21.04 -3.96
CA ASP A 768 -5.96 20.72 -4.17
C ASP A 768 -5.20 21.92 -4.77
N ASP A 769 -3.91 21.72 -5.04
CA ASP A 769 -2.97 22.72 -5.58
C ASP A 769 -3.39 23.29 -6.96
N THR A 770 -4.40 22.71 -7.62
CA THR A 770 -4.93 23.13 -8.93
C THR A 770 -6.32 23.75 -8.86
N THR A 771 -6.97 23.71 -7.69
CA THR A 771 -8.30 24.30 -7.48
C THR A 771 -8.20 25.65 -6.79
N THR A 772 -8.86 26.68 -7.32
CA THR A 772 -8.87 27.99 -6.68
C THR A 772 -9.97 28.10 -5.60
N PRO A 773 -9.87 29.07 -4.67
CA PRO A 773 -10.96 29.37 -3.73
C PRO A 773 -12.30 29.68 -4.40
N ILE A 774 -12.30 30.25 -5.61
CA ILE A 774 -13.53 30.60 -6.33
C ILE A 774 -14.16 29.35 -6.95
N GLU A 775 -13.37 28.50 -7.61
CA GLU A 775 -13.83 27.20 -8.12
C GLU A 775 -14.41 26.34 -7.00
N ALA A 776 -13.75 26.32 -5.83
CA ALA A 776 -14.17 25.54 -4.67
C ALA A 776 -15.42 26.08 -3.94
N GLY A 777 -15.96 27.23 -4.36
CA GLY A 777 -17.07 27.88 -3.65
C GLY A 777 -16.69 28.43 -2.28
N LEU A 778 -15.40 28.70 -2.06
CA LEU A 778 -14.82 29.21 -0.81
C LEU A 778 -14.50 30.70 -0.89
N ALA A 779 -15.11 31.45 -1.82
CA ALA A 779 -14.90 32.90 -1.94
C ALA A 779 -15.12 33.68 -0.63
N TRP A 780 -15.94 33.15 0.28
CA TRP A 780 -16.21 33.73 1.60
C TRP A 780 -14.98 33.76 2.54
N THR A 781 -13.96 32.92 2.30
CA THR A 781 -12.71 32.93 3.09
C THR A 781 -11.80 34.11 2.72
N ILE A 782 -12.01 34.72 1.55
CA ILE A 782 -11.20 35.84 1.08
C ILE A 782 -11.68 37.13 1.76
N GLY A 783 -10.85 37.64 2.68
CA GLY A 783 -11.17 38.81 3.49
C GLY A 783 -11.44 40.06 2.65
N LYS A 784 -12.37 40.93 3.09
CA LYS A 784 -12.78 42.11 2.34
C LYS A 784 -11.60 43.04 2.02
N ARG A 785 -10.75 43.33 3.01
CA ARG A 785 -9.51 44.11 2.83
C ARG A 785 -8.58 43.42 1.84
N ARG A 786 -8.39 42.10 1.98
CA ARG A 786 -7.53 41.29 1.10
C ARG A 786 -7.94 41.37 -0.37
N ARG A 787 -9.25 41.40 -0.66
CA ARG A 787 -9.76 41.59 -2.03
C ARG A 787 -9.41 42.96 -2.64
N GLN A 788 -9.23 43.97 -1.81
CA GLN A 788 -8.91 45.35 -2.24
C GLN A 788 -7.41 45.53 -2.42
N VAL A 789 -6.61 45.00 -1.48
CA VAL A 789 -5.15 45.14 -1.48
C VAL A 789 -4.49 44.16 -2.45
N ALA A 790 -5.07 42.97 -2.64
CA ALA A 790 -4.60 41.93 -3.56
C ALA A 790 -3.14 41.48 -3.29
N ASP A 791 -2.76 41.37 -2.03
CA ASP A 791 -1.39 41.11 -1.55
C ASP A 791 -1.14 39.68 -1.05
N PHE A 792 -1.81 38.69 -1.65
CA PHE A 792 -1.60 37.26 -1.38
C PHE A 792 -1.23 36.49 -2.65
N LEU A 793 -0.60 35.33 -2.49
CA LEU A 793 -0.22 34.46 -3.61
C LEU A 793 -1.44 34.09 -4.48
N GLY A 794 -1.33 34.32 -5.79
CA GLY A 794 -2.38 34.01 -6.76
C GLY A 794 -3.55 35.00 -6.79
N ALA A 795 -3.46 36.15 -6.12
CA ALA A 795 -4.54 37.14 -6.04
C ALA A 795 -5.08 37.57 -7.41
N GLU A 796 -4.23 37.75 -8.42
CA GLU A 796 -4.65 38.14 -9.77
C GLU A 796 -5.69 37.16 -10.35
N ILE A 797 -5.37 35.85 -10.32
CA ILE A 797 -6.21 34.79 -10.87
C ILE A 797 -7.50 34.66 -10.05
N ILE A 798 -7.37 34.64 -8.73
CA ILE A 798 -8.49 34.46 -7.80
C ILE A 798 -9.48 35.63 -7.91
N LEU A 799 -8.99 36.87 -7.92
CA LEU A 799 -9.84 38.06 -8.01
C LEU A 799 -10.45 38.24 -9.40
N ARG A 800 -9.75 37.82 -10.47
CA ARG A 800 -10.34 37.75 -11.81
C ARG A 800 -11.52 36.78 -11.83
N GLN A 801 -11.34 35.56 -11.34
CA GLN A 801 -12.42 34.56 -11.26
C GLN A 801 -13.59 35.02 -10.38
N LEU A 802 -13.33 35.80 -9.32
CA LEU A 802 -14.39 36.38 -8.49
C LEU A 802 -15.29 37.33 -9.29
N LYS A 803 -14.73 38.07 -10.27
CA LYS A 803 -15.48 38.99 -11.14
C LYS A 803 -16.12 38.27 -12.33
N GLU A 804 -15.37 37.41 -13.00
CA GLU A 804 -15.74 36.78 -14.27
C GLU A 804 -16.51 35.46 -14.12
N LYS A 805 -16.53 34.92 -12.89
CA LYS A 805 -16.97 33.56 -12.54
C LYS A 805 -15.97 32.49 -13.04
N PRO A 806 -15.83 31.37 -12.31
CA PRO A 806 -14.92 30.30 -12.71
C PRO A 806 -15.54 29.45 -13.83
N ALA A 807 -14.70 28.75 -14.60
CA ALA A 807 -15.17 27.83 -15.65
C ALA A 807 -15.92 26.61 -15.07
N ARG A 808 -15.41 26.08 -13.94
CA ARG A 808 -16.00 25.00 -13.17
C ARG A 808 -16.26 25.43 -11.73
N ARG A 809 -17.19 24.76 -11.05
CA ARG A 809 -17.53 25.04 -9.65
C ARG A 809 -17.79 23.75 -8.89
N ARG A 810 -17.33 23.70 -7.64
CA ARG A 810 -17.70 22.66 -6.69
C ARG A 810 -19.18 22.78 -6.31
N VAL A 811 -19.92 21.69 -6.42
CA VAL A 811 -21.33 21.59 -6.08
C VAL A 811 -21.58 20.38 -5.19
N GLY A 812 -22.71 20.40 -4.47
CA GLY A 812 -23.25 19.23 -3.80
C GLY A 812 -24.20 18.47 -4.71
N LEU A 813 -24.22 17.15 -4.63
CA LEU A 813 -25.12 16.25 -5.35
C LEU A 813 -25.85 15.34 -4.37
N THR A 814 -27.13 15.08 -4.61
CA THR A 814 -27.90 14.04 -3.93
C THR A 814 -28.41 13.02 -4.93
N CYS A 815 -28.36 11.74 -4.60
CA CYS A 815 -28.95 10.68 -5.41
C CYS A 815 -29.40 9.47 -4.59
N SER A 816 -30.18 8.59 -5.24
CA SER A 816 -30.66 7.33 -4.69
C SER A 816 -29.90 6.14 -5.28
N GLY A 817 -30.00 4.97 -4.64
CA GLY A 817 -29.37 3.74 -5.13
C GLY A 817 -27.89 3.61 -4.74
N PRO A 818 -27.00 3.09 -5.61
CA PRO A 818 -25.59 2.93 -5.28
C PRO A 818 -24.89 4.29 -5.01
N PRO A 819 -24.10 4.43 -3.92
CA PRO A 819 -23.46 5.70 -3.59
C PRO A 819 -22.39 6.10 -4.62
N PRO A 820 -22.41 7.35 -5.12
CA PRO A 820 -21.33 7.94 -5.87
C PRO A 820 -20.01 7.84 -5.11
N ARG A 821 -18.93 7.68 -5.84
CA ARG A 821 -17.58 7.59 -5.28
C ARG A 821 -16.68 8.61 -5.96
N THR A 822 -15.59 8.96 -5.31
CA THR A 822 -14.50 9.76 -5.90
C THR A 822 -14.13 9.19 -7.27
N HIS A 823 -13.92 10.09 -8.23
CA HIS A 823 -13.68 9.83 -9.65
C HIS A 823 -14.87 9.30 -10.47
N CYS A 824 -16.07 9.17 -9.89
CA CYS A 824 -17.26 8.88 -10.68
C CYS A 824 -17.55 10.04 -11.67
N PRO A 825 -17.70 9.77 -12.97
CA PRO A 825 -18.11 10.78 -13.95
C PRO A 825 -19.48 11.37 -13.60
N VAL A 826 -19.59 12.69 -13.69
CA VAL A 826 -20.88 13.40 -13.69
C VAL A 826 -21.28 13.66 -15.13
N LEU A 827 -22.49 13.27 -15.49
CA LEU A 827 -23.05 13.35 -16.83
C LEU A 827 -24.10 14.47 -16.90
N GLY A 828 -24.08 15.23 -17.99
CA GLY A 828 -25.07 16.25 -18.30
C GLY A 828 -26.39 15.66 -18.78
N PRO A 829 -27.42 16.50 -19.01
CA PRO A 829 -28.72 16.06 -19.49
C PRO A 829 -28.69 15.33 -20.85
N ASP A 830 -27.68 15.61 -21.68
CA ASP A 830 -27.42 14.98 -22.97
C ASP A 830 -26.59 13.68 -22.88
N GLY A 831 -26.22 13.26 -21.67
CA GLY A 831 -25.37 12.10 -21.41
C GLY A 831 -23.87 12.36 -21.57
N SER A 832 -23.44 13.58 -21.92
CA SER A 832 -22.02 13.93 -22.02
C SER A 832 -21.35 14.03 -20.65
N LYS A 833 -20.05 13.71 -20.53
CA LYS A 833 -19.30 13.93 -19.28
C LYS A 833 -19.14 15.43 -19.07
N VAL A 834 -19.75 15.96 -18.02
CA VAL A 834 -19.65 17.37 -17.62
C VAL A 834 -18.79 17.57 -16.38
N GLY A 835 -18.45 16.52 -15.64
CA GLY A 835 -17.65 16.70 -14.44
C GLY A 835 -17.25 15.41 -13.77
N GLU A 836 -16.83 15.53 -12.52
CA GLU A 836 -16.34 14.42 -11.74
C GLU A 836 -16.62 14.61 -10.25
N VAL A 837 -17.01 13.52 -9.59
CA VAL A 837 -17.22 13.45 -8.13
C VAL A 837 -15.87 13.46 -7.41
N THR A 838 -15.73 14.33 -6.42
CA THR A 838 -14.54 14.44 -5.55
C THR A 838 -14.71 13.68 -4.24
N SER A 839 -15.89 13.75 -3.64
CA SER A 839 -16.25 13.04 -2.40
C SER A 839 -17.65 12.44 -2.52
N GLY A 840 -17.91 11.27 -1.93
CA GLY A 840 -19.25 10.69 -1.95
C GLY A 840 -19.46 9.52 -0.99
N CYS A 841 -20.54 9.58 -0.21
CA CYS A 841 -20.95 8.52 0.71
C CYS A 841 -22.48 8.53 0.99
N PRO A 842 -23.03 7.44 1.54
CA PRO A 842 -24.40 7.46 2.08
C PRO A 842 -24.51 8.46 3.24
N SER A 843 -25.54 9.29 3.25
CA SER A 843 -25.88 10.22 4.34
C SER A 843 -26.77 9.51 5.37
N PRO A 844 -26.28 9.25 6.61
CA PRO A 844 -27.10 8.65 7.65
C PRO A 844 -28.24 9.54 8.12
N SER A 845 -28.08 10.87 8.04
CA SER A 845 -29.10 11.85 8.46
C SER A 845 -30.25 11.96 7.47
N LEU A 846 -29.96 11.93 6.16
CA LEU A 846 -30.96 12.16 5.11
C LEU A 846 -31.52 10.87 4.51
N GLY A 847 -30.86 9.72 4.70
CA GLY A 847 -31.29 8.44 4.10
C GLY A 847 -31.08 8.34 2.59
N VAL A 848 -30.35 9.30 1.99
CA VAL A 848 -29.95 9.31 0.58
C VAL A 848 -28.42 9.31 0.46
N ASN A 849 -27.87 9.25 -0.75
CA ASN A 849 -26.43 9.46 -0.95
C ASN A 849 -26.14 10.94 -1.21
N VAL A 850 -25.05 11.43 -0.63
CA VAL A 850 -24.54 12.79 -0.85
C VAL A 850 -23.14 12.73 -1.45
N ALA A 851 -22.82 13.70 -2.30
CA ALA A 851 -21.51 13.80 -2.94
C ALA A 851 -21.13 15.25 -3.23
N MET A 852 -19.83 15.53 -3.34
CA MET A 852 -19.30 16.77 -3.91
C MET A 852 -18.70 16.47 -5.29
N ALA A 853 -18.80 17.43 -6.20
CA ALA A 853 -18.27 17.30 -7.56
C ALA A 853 -17.89 18.66 -8.14
N TYR A 854 -16.99 18.68 -9.13
CA TYR A 854 -16.79 19.85 -9.99
C TYR A 854 -17.52 19.67 -11.31
N ILE A 855 -18.30 20.68 -11.69
CA ILE A 855 -19.04 20.76 -12.96
C ILE A 855 -18.94 22.18 -13.55
N PRO A 856 -19.22 22.40 -14.85
CA PRO A 856 -19.33 23.72 -15.46
C PRO A 856 -20.21 24.66 -14.65
N ALA A 857 -19.78 25.91 -14.49
CA ALA A 857 -20.53 26.90 -13.71
C ALA A 857 -21.95 27.15 -14.26
N SER A 858 -22.17 26.92 -15.56
CA SER A 858 -23.49 26.97 -16.21
C SER A 858 -24.47 25.90 -15.70
N LEU A 859 -23.97 24.78 -15.18
CA LEU A 859 -24.76 23.67 -14.63
C LEU A 859 -24.82 23.66 -13.09
N ALA A 860 -24.17 24.62 -12.43
CA ALA A 860 -24.03 24.63 -10.97
C ALA A 860 -25.25 25.16 -10.20
N LYS A 861 -26.37 25.43 -10.87
CA LYS A 861 -27.59 25.93 -10.23
C LYS A 861 -28.22 24.81 -9.39
N VAL A 862 -28.59 25.12 -8.14
CA VAL A 862 -29.34 24.19 -7.28
C VAL A 862 -30.64 23.77 -7.96
N GLY A 863 -30.96 22.47 -7.90
CA GLY A 863 -32.08 21.84 -8.59
C GLY A 863 -31.78 21.40 -10.02
N THR A 864 -30.54 21.55 -10.52
CA THR A 864 -30.17 21.04 -11.85
C THR A 864 -30.13 19.51 -11.80
N GLU A 865 -30.87 18.87 -12.70
CA GLU A 865 -30.85 17.41 -12.88
C GLU A 865 -29.64 17.00 -13.72
N LEU A 866 -28.89 16.03 -13.20
CA LEU A 866 -27.69 15.45 -13.78
C LEU A 866 -27.76 13.92 -13.61
N ALA A 867 -26.70 13.23 -14.01
CA ALA A 867 -26.50 11.85 -13.61
C ALA A 867 -25.06 11.60 -13.17
N VAL A 868 -24.85 10.51 -12.44
CA VAL A 868 -23.52 10.04 -12.04
C VAL A 868 -23.35 8.60 -12.48
N GLU A 869 -22.22 8.29 -13.10
CA GLU A 869 -21.90 6.91 -13.47
C GLU A 869 -21.30 6.16 -12.28
N VAL A 870 -22.06 5.21 -11.73
CA VAL A 870 -21.65 4.37 -10.60
C VAL A 870 -21.63 2.91 -11.03
N ARG A 871 -20.45 2.28 -11.02
CA ARG A 871 -20.26 0.88 -11.47
C ARG A 871 -20.82 0.62 -12.88
N LYS A 872 -20.53 1.54 -13.82
CA LYS A 872 -21.04 1.52 -15.21
C LYS A 872 -22.56 1.63 -15.36
N LYS A 873 -23.27 2.06 -14.31
CA LYS A 873 -24.70 2.38 -14.36
C LYS A 873 -24.90 3.87 -14.17
N THR A 874 -25.74 4.46 -15.02
CA THR A 874 -26.14 5.86 -14.91
C THR A 874 -27.19 6.01 -13.82
N ILE A 875 -26.87 6.79 -12.78
CA ILE A 875 -27.76 7.06 -11.64
C ILE A 875 -28.18 8.53 -11.69
N PRO A 876 -29.49 8.85 -11.72
CA PRO A 876 -29.96 10.23 -11.62
C PRO A 876 -29.47 10.91 -10.35
N ALA A 877 -29.02 12.16 -10.48
CA ALA A 877 -28.52 12.96 -9.37
C ALA A 877 -28.93 14.42 -9.53
N THR A 878 -29.22 15.09 -8.42
CA THR A 878 -29.66 16.49 -8.42
C THR A 878 -28.62 17.35 -7.73
N VAL A 879 -28.31 18.52 -8.31
CA VAL A 879 -27.48 19.54 -7.66
C VAL A 879 -28.20 20.08 -6.44
N THR A 880 -27.63 19.86 -5.26
CA THR A 880 -28.22 20.20 -3.96
C THR A 880 -27.39 21.23 -3.22
N LYS A 881 -28.08 22.16 -2.54
CA LYS A 881 -27.44 23.21 -1.75
C LYS A 881 -26.62 22.57 -0.62
N MET A 882 -25.38 23.04 -0.46
CA MET A 882 -24.56 22.73 0.70
C MET A 882 -24.67 23.85 1.75
N PRO A 883 -24.63 23.53 3.06
CA PRO A 883 -24.57 22.17 3.61
C PRO A 883 -25.85 21.38 3.34
N PHE A 884 -25.75 20.06 3.20
CA PHE A 884 -26.91 19.18 2.96
C PHE A 884 -27.78 19.05 4.21
N VAL A 885 -27.14 19.06 5.38
CA VAL A 885 -27.77 19.15 6.68
C VAL A 885 -27.41 20.49 7.29
N LYS A 886 -28.40 21.22 7.82
CA LYS A 886 -28.19 22.55 8.41
C LYS A 886 -27.14 22.47 9.53
N CYS A 887 -26.13 23.35 9.49
CA CYS A 887 -25.17 23.48 10.58
C CYS A 887 -25.79 24.15 11.82
N ASN A 888 -25.36 23.71 13.00
CA ASN A 888 -25.83 24.17 14.32
C ASN A 888 -24.75 24.92 15.10
N TYR A 889 -23.94 25.74 14.42
CA TYR A 889 -22.90 26.54 15.07
C TYR A 889 -23.48 27.52 16.11
N TYR A 890 -22.87 27.56 17.29
CA TYR A 890 -23.26 28.49 18.34
C TYR A 890 -22.71 29.90 18.08
N VAL A 891 -23.55 30.77 17.53
CA VAL A 891 -23.19 32.15 17.17
C VAL A 891 -23.85 33.15 18.11
N LYS A 892 -23.20 34.31 18.32
CA LYS A 892 -23.78 35.41 19.09
C LYS A 892 -25.01 35.94 18.34
N LYS A 893 -26.16 35.92 19.02
CA LYS A 893 -27.44 36.40 18.48
C LYS A 893 -27.48 37.91 18.36
#